data_AF-A0A3D0NE65-F1
#
_entry.id   AF-A0A3D0NE65-F1
#
_cell.length_a   1.000
_cell.length_b   1.000
_cell.length_c   1.000
_cell.angle_alpha   90.00
_cell.angle_beta   90.00
_cell.angle_gamma   90.00
#
_symmetry.space_group_name_H-M   'P 1'
#
loop_
_entity.id
_entity.type
_entity.pdbx_description
1 polymer ?
#
loop_
_entity_poly.entity_id
_entity_poly.type
_entity_poly.pdbx_seq_one_letter_code
_entity_poly.pdbx_strand_id
1 'polypeptide(L)'
;MPTTKWIPTLLLCSLIGLLFLTGCSSEEESAKPSDNGFVVVDDENDRANQITVPVNPSSDSTTEQNGELPEAQAEPETPSQPESQPQPNLPPQQSNIPKTVLEAVANSLEEPVPTAESSIETLQQFISILNNEPRKARNQQEQNQLFAIIAPEVDKLCDMMLSKEELSQTVKLYAYNTKYTALSQMVQIGDKKALARLGQMTAVMSTEEDELVARKGRLLGLETATHKRLLDAQGSGDATEAIAAISKDVEAWIEGNLDDQEVFAVLQGIGLMLVQINPEQGNELMQTIANGFKDSQIALIALEAKATLEQPAIDESEVYPKSNNYFNAPNSEENKTAFLEAVDKVLANPERGVGTIRTLIDIVQRIEDSETAFLVLDKTAAAYKDLEDEDVASQVASQLDNLIGQILVRDIELIDKFRAVLVDTNAETKADVLAAYTELFSHERMNATILLSLIPIVDQVADADKNLITQMVDITMPVATEMLDEEQLKIVTDALTKTLNRVNLPDSTMALPSKTLGGEKFDWGSLQGNYVVIDFWATWCGPCLEAIPHIEELQAKYAGKNLKFIGYSIDADRGHLKNFLATRVENGMGLKWPIIIDDIEVDPAVLEENEAVDASWRMPSTVYCGISGIPTMIILDPEGKVLKTIQGAQTLEAELEALFPEEKETPAESPTPEPTEDSHLIAPPMFQFAATTILETLPGQVDEPTSKLLKGNPYSAPAGLDKLELVDYLFDMQDKVKTIRRRPGFAEAVLEASNRLLAMEDASDKFHVIAAETACSILHEQAGLGNEELDNQLVALVDSLTDDPREQIKALVVFHQVERRILDIDELEWEDVVSILDDTHDYLSMQELKEKHLRMAVAVIHTINRSEDFEIRAEQYQRFGELFAGSSFKRLAKYGKSIVKAASQTPEATELVGKEVEI
;
A
#
# COMPACT_ATOMS: atom_id res chain seq x y z
N MET A 1 -6.97 -25.82 -24.87
CA MET A 1 -6.52 -24.45 -25.20
C MET A 1 -6.52 -23.70 -23.87
N PRO A 2 -5.40 -23.10 -23.45
CA PRO A 2 -5.28 -22.56 -22.09
C PRO A 2 -6.04 -21.24 -21.94
N THR A 3 -6.98 -21.20 -21.00
CA THR A 3 -7.78 -20.01 -20.62
C THR A 3 -7.51 -19.65 -19.16
N THR A 4 -6.26 -19.28 -18.86
CA THR A 4 -5.78 -18.99 -17.49
C THR A 4 -4.93 -17.72 -17.47
N LYS A 5 -5.59 -16.55 -17.51
CA LYS A 5 -4.99 -15.24 -17.19
C LYS A 5 -6.07 -14.17 -17.03
N TRP A 6 -5.81 -13.21 -16.12
CA TRP A 6 -6.62 -12.04 -15.73
C TRP A 6 -7.72 -12.26 -14.68
N ILE A 7 -7.45 -11.77 -13.46
CA ILE A 7 -8.44 -11.23 -12.52
C ILE A 7 -7.96 -9.81 -12.17
N PRO A 8 -8.61 -8.73 -12.63
CA PRO A 8 -8.24 -7.36 -12.26
C PRO A 8 -8.97 -6.90 -10.99
N THR A 9 -8.22 -6.25 -10.09
CA THR A 9 -8.75 -5.68 -8.84
C THR A 9 -9.61 -4.45 -9.14
N LEU A 10 -10.95 -4.57 -9.06
CA LEU A 10 -11.88 -3.46 -9.26
C LEU A 10 -13.01 -3.45 -8.21
N LEU A 11 -12.68 -3.12 -6.95
CA LEU A 11 -13.68 -2.94 -5.88
C LEU A 11 -13.19 -2.06 -4.70
N LEU A 12 -12.46 -0.96 -4.95
CA LEU A 12 -11.95 -0.10 -3.85
C LEU A 12 -11.68 1.39 -4.20
N CYS A 13 -12.33 1.96 -5.22
CA CYS A 13 -12.08 3.35 -5.66
C CYS A 13 -13.36 4.18 -5.93
N SER A 14 -14.31 4.21 -4.99
CA SER A 14 -15.52 5.03 -5.12
C SER A 14 -16.17 5.47 -3.78
N LEU A 15 -15.38 5.85 -2.77
CA LEU A 15 -15.93 6.32 -1.48
C LEU A 15 -14.98 7.26 -0.72
N ILE A 16 -14.95 8.54 -1.11
CA ILE A 16 -14.72 9.73 -0.25
C ILE A 16 -15.06 10.97 -1.10
N GLY A 17 -16.01 11.79 -0.64
CA GLY A 17 -16.43 13.00 -1.34
C GLY A 17 -17.79 13.50 -0.86
N LEU A 18 -17.78 14.62 -0.13
CA LEU A 18 -18.95 15.43 0.28
C LEU A 18 -19.99 14.75 1.20
N LEU A 19 -19.93 15.11 2.49
CA LEU A 19 -21.08 15.01 3.40
C LEU A 19 -21.11 16.21 4.35
N PHE A 20 -22.33 16.64 4.70
CA PHE A 20 -22.71 17.67 5.69
C PHE A 20 -22.28 19.14 5.47
N LEU A 21 -23.27 19.97 5.12
CA LEU A 21 -23.62 21.15 5.92
C LEU A 21 -25.16 21.30 5.98
N THR A 22 -25.72 21.56 7.15
CA THR A 22 -27.16 21.80 7.37
C THR A 22 -27.35 22.93 8.38
N GLY A 23 -28.13 23.98 8.05
CA GLY A 23 -28.25 25.16 8.92
C GLY A 23 -29.38 26.16 8.59
N CYS A 24 -30.62 25.78 8.94
CA CYS A 24 -31.76 26.66 9.31
C CYS A 24 -32.30 27.77 8.36
N SER A 25 -33.54 27.52 7.91
CA SER A 25 -34.74 28.40 8.01
C SER A 25 -34.98 29.63 7.10
N SER A 26 -36.08 29.52 6.31
CA SER A 26 -37.20 30.48 6.07
C SER A 26 -36.94 31.85 5.40
N GLU A 27 -37.80 32.41 4.54
CA GLU A 27 -39.18 32.06 4.08
C GLU A 27 -39.55 32.85 2.78
N GLU A 28 -40.52 32.37 1.98
CA GLU A 28 -41.37 33.13 0.99
C GLU A 28 -40.69 33.85 -0.23
N GLU A 29 -41.28 34.06 -1.44
CA GLU A 29 -42.51 33.56 -2.09
C GLU A 29 -42.48 33.66 -3.65
N SER A 30 -43.20 32.74 -4.33
CA SER A 30 -44.01 32.95 -5.58
C SER A 30 -43.44 33.00 -7.03
N ALA A 31 -44.04 32.11 -7.86
CA ALA A 31 -44.62 32.31 -9.22
C ALA A 31 -43.82 32.15 -10.55
N LYS A 32 -44.35 31.25 -11.41
CA LYS A 32 -44.11 30.99 -12.85
C LYS A 32 -45.04 31.89 -13.74
N PRO A 33 -45.14 31.84 -15.11
CA PRO A 33 -44.63 30.84 -16.10
C PRO A 33 -44.17 31.36 -17.51
N SER A 34 -43.79 30.42 -18.40
CA SER A 34 -43.93 30.34 -19.89
C SER A 34 -43.82 31.61 -20.79
N ASP A 35 -43.29 31.57 -22.02
CA ASP A 35 -43.52 30.59 -23.10
C ASP A 35 -42.47 30.73 -24.25
N ASN A 36 -42.61 29.96 -25.32
CA ASN A 36 -41.70 29.83 -26.47
C ASN A 36 -41.52 31.11 -27.30
N GLY A 37 -40.27 31.42 -27.73
CA GLY A 37 -40.02 32.46 -28.74
C GLY A 37 -38.56 32.62 -29.20
N PHE A 38 -38.22 32.14 -30.40
CA PHE A 38 -36.96 32.46 -31.08
C PHE A 38 -37.02 33.83 -31.79
N VAL A 39 -36.67 34.91 -31.09
CA VAL A 39 -36.22 36.19 -31.69
C VAL A 39 -35.16 36.80 -30.78
N VAL A 40 -34.01 37.18 -31.34
CA VAL A 40 -33.05 38.05 -30.64
C VAL A 40 -33.56 39.48 -30.67
N VAL A 41 -33.75 40.07 -29.50
CA VAL A 41 -33.76 41.53 -29.30
C VAL A 41 -32.40 41.86 -28.68
N ASP A 42 -31.71 42.85 -29.23
CA ASP A 42 -30.46 43.34 -28.66
C ASP A 42 -30.73 44.06 -27.33
N ASP A 43 -30.00 43.67 -26.30
CA ASP A 43 -29.62 44.55 -25.19
C ASP A 43 -28.18 44.19 -24.76
N GLU A 44 -27.38 45.19 -24.39
CA GLU A 44 -25.93 45.00 -24.18
C GLU A 44 -25.60 44.62 -22.73
N ASN A 45 -24.74 43.59 -22.55
CA ASN A 45 -24.38 42.94 -21.27
C ASN A 45 -25.54 42.12 -20.65
N ASP A 46 -25.70 40.84 -20.98
CA ASP A 46 -24.92 39.78 -20.34
C ASP A 46 -24.90 38.49 -21.20
N ARG A 47 -23.73 37.84 -21.37
CA ARG A 47 -23.57 36.66 -22.23
C ARG A 47 -22.56 35.61 -21.72
N ALA A 48 -22.11 35.71 -20.47
CA ALA A 48 -21.02 34.87 -19.95
C ALA A 48 -21.45 33.47 -19.44
N ASN A 49 -22.74 33.26 -19.16
CA ASN A 49 -23.18 32.25 -18.18
C ASN A 49 -24.05 31.10 -18.70
N GLN A 50 -24.02 30.75 -19.99
CA GLN A 50 -24.63 29.49 -20.49
C GLN A 50 -23.55 28.51 -20.95
N ILE A 51 -23.61 27.28 -20.44
CA ILE A 51 -22.78 26.14 -20.86
C ILE A 51 -23.77 25.11 -21.41
N THR A 52 -23.59 24.70 -22.66
CA THR A 52 -24.37 23.64 -23.30
C THR A 52 -23.64 22.30 -23.16
N VAL A 53 -24.36 21.23 -22.80
CA VAL A 53 -23.79 19.87 -22.86
C VAL A 53 -23.49 19.52 -24.32
N PRO A 54 -22.23 19.17 -24.67
CA PRO A 54 -21.86 18.81 -26.03
C PRO A 54 -22.30 17.37 -26.35
N VAL A 55 -23.51 17.22 -26.89
CA VAL A 55 -24.04 15.93 -27.34
C VAL A 55 -23.35 15.49 -28.63
N ASN A 56 -23.17 14.17 -28.79
CA ASN A 56 -22.46 13.56 -29.92
C ASN A 56 -23.13 13.92 -31.27
N PRO A 57 -22.41 14.52 -32.24
CA PRO A 57 -23.03 14.98 -33.48
C PRO A 57 -23.39 13.82 -34.43
N SER A 58 -24.68 13.61 -34.66
CA SER A 58 -25.14 12.90 -35.86
C SER A 58 -25.04 13.82 -37.09
N SER A 59 -24.69 13.24 -38.23
CA SER A 59 -24.16 13.96 -39.40
C SER A 59 -25.18 14.84 -40.14
N ASP A 60 -24.85 16.12 -40.37
CA ASP A 60 -24.88 16.76 -41.70
C ASP A 60 -24.15 18.14 -41.72
N SER A 61 -24.14 18.86 -42.86
CA SER A 61 -22.91 19.54 -43.34
C SER A 61 -23.00 21.02 -43.81
N THR A 62 -21.87 21.75 -43.68
CA THR A 62 -21.45 22.99 -44.43
C THR A 62 -22.25 24.30 -44.21
N THR A 63 -21.77 25.54 -44.45
CA THR A 63 -20.76 26.05 -45.42
C THR A 63 -20.08 27.38 -44.97
N GLU A 64 -19.05 27.83 -45.70
CA GLU A 64 -18.16 29.02 -45.48
C GLU A 64 -18.80 30.43 -45.67
N GLN A 65 -18.17 31.50 -45.14
CA GLN A 65 -17.53 32.58 -45.96
C GLN A 65 -16.80 33.70 -45.15
N ASN A 66 -16.02 34.54 -45.86
CA ASN A 66 -14.96 35.45 -45.35
C ASN A 66 -15.40 36.91 -45.02
N GLY A 67 -14.54 37.66 -44.29
CA GLY A 67 -14.57 39.13 -44.16
C GLY A 67 -13.26 39.71 -43.58
N GLU A 68 -12.83 40.89 -44.05
CA GLU A 68 -11.50 41.50 -43.77
C GLU A 68 -11.49 42.56 -42.64
N LEU A 69 -10.29 42.90 -42.12
CA LEU A 69 -10.00 43.90 -41.08
C LEU A 69 -9.24 45.13 -41.62
N PRO A 70 -9.49 46.35 -41.11
CA PRO A 70 -8.63 47.54 -41.29
C PRO A 70 -7.96 48.03 -39.98
N GLU A 71 -6.97 48.93 -40.09
CA GLU A 71 -5.97 49.25 -39.05
C GLU A 71 -6.23 50.50 -38.17
N ALA A 72 -5.68 50.45 -36.95
CA ALA A 72 -4.93 51.49 -36.20
C ALA A 72 -5.44 52.95 -36.00
N GLN A 73 -5.32 53.44 -34.74
CA GLN A 73 -4.67 54.73 -34.41
C GLN A 73 -4.26 54.83 -32.91
N ALA A 74 -3.57 55.92 -32.52
CA ALA A 74 -2.58 55.92 -31.42
C ALA A 74 -2.83 56.93 -30.25
N GLU A 75 -1.80 57.10 -29.42
CA GLU A 75 -1.70 57.72 -28.06
C GLU A 75 -2.01 59.23 -27.95
N PRO A 76 -1.94 59.80 -26.72
CA PRO A 76 -0.77 60.64 -26.40
C PRO A 76 -0.24 60.65 -24.94
N GLU A 77 0.97 61.21 -24.76
CA GLU A 77 1.63 61.58 -23.47
C GLU A 77 0.97 62.80 -22.75
N THR A 78 1.46 63.45 -21.69
CA THR A 78 2.72 63.48 -20.85
C THR A 78 2.32 63.98 -19.42
N PRO A 79 3.15 63.97 -18.32
CA PRO A 79 4.53 64.52 -18.22
C PRO A 79 5.51 63.78 -17.26
N SER A 80 6.68 64.38 -16.99
CA SER A 80 7.78 63.84 -16.14
C SER A 80 8.60 64.95 -15.43
N GLN A 81 9.70 64.55 -14.75
CA GLN A 81 10.82 65.33 -14.12
C GLN A 81 10.82 65.43 -12.57
N PRO A 82 12.00 65.65 -11.91
CA PRO A 82 13.34 65.92 -12.47
C PRO A 82 14.47 64.93 -12.08
N GLU A 83 15.59 65.02 -12.79
CA GLU A 83 16.84 64.26 -12.56
C GLU A 83 17.72 64.86 -11.43
N SER A 84 18.66 64.06 -10.91
CA SER A 84 19.84 64.57 -10.19
C SER A 84 21.09 63.71 -10.50
N GLN A 85 22.27 64.32 -10.47
CA GLN A 85 23.52 63.73 -10.99
C GLN A 85 24.43 63.10 -9.90
N PRO A 86 25.38 62.22 -10.28
CA PRO A 86 25.79 61.11 -9.42
C PRO A 86 27.03 61.36 -8.53
N GLN A 87 27.16 60.51 -7.50
CA GLN A 87 28.45 60.15 -6.89
C GLN A 87 28.55 58.62 -6.73
N PRO A 88 29.75 58.02 -6.79
CA PRO A 88 29.94 56.57 -6.77
C PRO A 88 30.14 56.02 -5.35
N ASN A 89 29.56 54.85 -5.05
CA ASN A 89 30.23 53.70 -4.42
C ASN A 89 29.29 52.51 -4.21
N LEU A 90 29.89 51.31 -4.26
CA LEU A 90 29.38 49.99 -3.84
C LEU A 90 28.11 49.46 -4.57
N PRO A 91 28.15 48.23 -5.13
CA PRO A 91 26.93 47.55 -5.59
C PRO A 91 26.05 47.18 -4.39
N PRO A 92 24.73 47.51 -4.40
CA PRO A 92 23.80 46.96 -3.44
C PRO A 92 23.49 45.49 -3.79
N GLN A 93 23.52 44.59 -2.81
CA GLN A 93 22.88 43.28 -2.96
C GLN A 93 21.37 43.49 -3.05
N GLN A 94 20.75 43.14 -4.17
CA GLN A 94 19.30 43.13 -4.29
C GLN A 94 18.75 41.86 -3.65
N SER A 95 17.79 42.02 -2.73
CA SER A 95 17.02 40.92 -2.17
C SER A 95 16.00 40.43 -3.20
N ASN A 96 16.31 39.34 -3.90
CA ASN A 96 15.34 38.64 -4.75
C ASN A 96 14.31 37.93 -3.86
N ILE A 97 13.18 38.60 -3.63
CA ILE A 97 11.96 37.97 -3.12
C ILE A 97 11.09 37.65 -4.35
N PRO A 98 10.72 36.37 -4.60
CA PRO A 98 9.84 36.00 -5.70
C PRO A 98 8.48 36.72 -5.61
N LYS A 99 7.92 37.16 -6.74
CA LYS A 99 6.62 37.87 -6.79
C LYS A 99 5.46 36.98 -7.19
N THR A 100 5.73 35.81 -7.76
CA THR A 100 4.74 34.82 -8.22
C THR A 100 5.14 33.41 -7.81
N VAL A 101 4.19 32.47 -7.86
CA VAL A 101 4.45 31.05 -7.52
C VAL A 101 5.40 30.44 -8.55
N LEU A 102 5.22 30.77 -9.84
CA LEU A 102 6.14 30.32 -10.88
C LEU A 102 7.55 30.90 -10.72
N GLU A 103 7.71 32.15 -10.24
CA GLU A 103 9.04 32.66 -9.86
C GLU A 103 9.64 31.87 -8.69
N ALA A 104 8.85 31.47 -7.69
CA ALA A 104 9.35 30.67 -6.58
C ALA A 104 9.82 29.27 -7.05
N VAL A 105 9.00 28.57 -7.85
CA VAL A 105 9.35 27.26 -8.41
C VAL A 105 10.56 27.36 -9.35
N ALA A 106 10.61 28.37 -10.23
CA ALA A 106 11.74 28.59 -11.13
C ALA A 106 13.06 28.82 -10.38
N ASN A 107 13.05 29.69 -9.35
CA ASN A 107 14.21 29.92 -8.51
C ASN A 107 14.64 28.64 -7.74
N SER A 108 13.70 27.74 -7.38
CA SER A 108 14.02 26.46 -6.73
C SER A 108 14.55 25.36 -7.67
N LEU A 109 14.46 25.57 -9.00
CA LEU A 109 14.97 24.65 -10.03
C LEU A 109 16.25 25.17 -10.71
N GLU A 110 16.70 26.38 -10.37
CA GLU A 110 17.65 27.19 -11.16
C GLU A 110 17.24 27.41 -12.64
N GLU A 111 15.99 27.12 -12.99
CA GLU A 111 15.43 27.26 -14.33
C GLU A 111 14.81 28.65 -14.58
N PRO A 112 14.73 29.12 -15.84
CA PRO A 112 13.96 30.32 -16.17
C PRO A 112 12.46 30.09 -15.94
N VAL A 113 11.75 31.13 -15.49
CA VAL A 113 10.28 31.11 -15.36
C VAL A 113 9.65 30.69 -16.69
N PRO A 114 8.76 29.67 -16.72
CA PRO A 114 8.23 29.14 -17.96
C PRO A 114 7.52 30.19 -18.82
N THR A 115 7.70 30.06 -20.12
CA THR A 115 7.09 30.90 -21.15
C THR A 115 6.45 30.01 -22.22
N ALA A 116 5.73 30.61 -23.17
CA ALA A 116 5.21 29.87 -24.33
C ALA A 116 6.32 29.17 -25.17
N GLU A 117 7.57 29.66 -25.10
CA GLU A 117 8.73 29.08 -25.78
C GLU A 117 9.40 27.92 -25.01
N SER A 118 9.12 27.75 -23.71
CA SER A 118 9.66 26.65 -22.89
C SER A 118 9.23 25.27 -23.42
N SER A 119 10.04 24.23 -23.23
CA SER A 119 9.75 22.90 -23.79
C SER A 119 8.55 22.23 -23.10
N ILE A 120 8.02 21.17 -23.71
CA ILE A 120 6.89 20.42 -23.14
C ILE A 120 7.33 19.78 -21.81
N GLU A 121 8.54 19.23 -21.78
CA GLU A 121 9.16 18.60 -20.62
C GLU A 121 9.30 19.58 -19.45
N THR A 122 9.82 20.80 -19.69
CA THR A 122 9.86 21.88 -18.68
C THR A 122 8.45 22.22 -18.17
N LEU A 123 7.45 22.35 -19.05
CA LEU A 123 6.08 22.66 -18.63
C LEU A 123 5.49 21.53 -17.78
N GLN A 124 5.72 20.27 -18.14
CA GLN A 124 5.30 19.09 -17.39
C GLN A 124 6.01 18.98 -16.03
N GLN A 125 7.30 19.31 -15.95
CA GLN A 125 8.08 19.34 -14.72
C GLN A 125 7.53 20.37 -13.72
N PHE A 126 7.29 21.62 -14.16
CA PHE A 126 6.69 22.65 -13.32
C PHE A 126 5.25 22.29 -12.89
N ILE A 127 4.44 21.73 -13.80
CA ILE A 127 3.09 21.23 -13.50
C ILE A 127 3.14 20.12 -12.45
N SER A 128 4.07 19.17 -12.58
CA SER A 128 4.26 18.05 -11.65
C SER A 128 4.60 18.56 -10.24
N ILE A 129 5.52 19.52 -10.12
CA ILE A 129 5.89 20.14 -8.84
C ILE A 129 4.70 20.89 -8.22
N LEU A 130 4.02 21.73 -9.00
CA LEU A 130 2.85 22.48 -8.53
C LEU A 130 1.72 21.57 -8.03
N ASN A 131 1.32 20.56 -8.82
CA ASN A 131 0.29 19.59 -8.42
C ASN A 131 0.69 18.74 -7.20
N ASN A 132 1.97 18.71 -6.86
CA ASN A 132 2.51 17.97 -5.74
C ASN A 132 2.40 18.73 -4.41
N GLU A 133 2.48 20.06 -4.41
CA GLU A 133 2.45 20.93 -3.22
C GLU A 133 1.20 20.78 -2.33
N PRO A 134 -0.06 20.74 -2.85
CA PRO A 134 -1.25 20.67 -2.00
C PRO A 134 -1.38 19.37 -1.19
N ARG A 135 -0.64 18.31 -1.57
CA ARG A 135 -0.58 17.07 -0.78
C ARG A 135 0.29 17.21 0.49
N LYS A 136 1.07 18.29 0.65
CA LYS A 136 1.88 18.57 1.85
C LYS A 136 1.10 19.28 2.97
N ALA A 137 -0.14 19.68 2.71
CA ALA A 137 -0.94 20.45 3.66
C ALA A 137 -1.22 19.65 4.94
N ARG A 138 -1.03 20.28 6.10
CA ARG A 138 -1.23 19.69 7.43
C ARG A 138 -2.73 19.45 7.74
N ASN A 139 -3.64 20.09 6.99
CA ASN A 139 -5.09 19.96 7.13
C ASN A 139 -5.84 20.42 5.86
N GLN A 140 -7.14 20.13 5.78
CA GLN A 140 -7.99 20.47 4.62
C GLN A 140 -8.09 21.98 4.33
N GLN A 141 -8.03 22.84 5.37
CA GLN A 141 -8.13 24.29 5.17
C GLN A 141 -6.86 24.86 4.53
N GLU A 142 -5.68 24.41 4.97
CA GLU A 142 -4.39 24.72 4.34
C GLU A 142 -4.31 24.14 2.92
N GLN A 143 -4.84 22.92 2.70
CA GLN A 143 -4.91 22.31 1.37
C GLN A 143 -5.74 23.15 0.40
N ASN A 144 -6.91 23.62 0.83
CA ASN A 144 -7.78 24.46 0.02
C ASN A 144 -7.14 25.85 -0.25
N GLN A 145 -6.35 26.38 0.70
CA GLN A 145 -5.57 27.60 0.50
C GLN A 145 -4.43 27.42 -0.51
N LEU A 146 -3.73 26.28 -0.48
CA LEU A 146 -2.71 25.93 -1.47
C LEU A 146 -3.33 25.76 -2.86
N PHE A 147 -4.44 25.02 -3.00
CA PHE A 147 -5.17 24.92 -4.27
C PHE A 147 -5.57 26.30 -4.83
N ALA A 148 -6.00 27.24 -3.98
CA ALA A 148 -6.34 28.60 -4.39
C ALA A 148 -5.19 29.42 -4.98
N ILE A 149 -3.95 29.08 -4.61
CA ILE A 149 -2.72 29.75 -5.07
C ILE A 149 -2.13 29.04 -6.28
N ILE A 150 -2.21 27.71 -6.32
CA ILE A 150 -1.49 26.86 -7.27
C ILE A 150 -2.29 26.58 -8.54
N ALA A 151 -3.59 26.27 -8.43
CA ALA A 151 -4.40 25.88 -9.57
C ALA A 151 -4.46 26.95 -10.70
N PRO A 152 -4.48 28.27 -10.42
CA PRO A 152 -4.38 29.29 -11.47
C PRO A 152 -3.06 29.26 -12.26
N GLU A 153 -1.96 28.86 -11.63
CA GLU A 153 -0.64 28.79 -12.27
C GLU A 153 -0.48 27.46 -13.05
N VAL A 154 -1.06 26.35 -12.56
CA VAL A 154 -1.16 25.07 -13.29
C VAL A 154 -2.00 25.23 -14.56
N ASP A 155 -3.17 25.87 -14.46
CA ASP A 155 -4.05 26.18 -15.59
C ASP A 155 -3.32 27.02 -16.66
N LYS A 156 -2.55 28.03 -16.24
CA LYS A 156 -1.71 28.88 -17.09
C LYS A 156 -0.55 28.12 -17.75
N LEU A 157 0.12 27.19 -17.06
CA LEU A 157 1.12 26.31 -17.69
C LEU A 157 0.48 25.36 -18.70
N CYS A 158 -0.75 24.88 -18.43
CA CYS A 158 -1.50 24.10 -19.40
C CYS A 158 -1.89 24.94 -20.63
N ASP A 159 -2.23 26.23 -20.47
CA ASP A 159 -2.41 27.16 -21.61
C ASP A 159 -1.11 27.37 -22.43
N MET A 160 0.06 27.48 -21.78
CA MET A 160 1.36 27.52 -22.48
C MET A 160 1.70 26.22 -23.23
N MET A 161 1.25 25.08 -22.71
CA MET A 161 1.45 23.77 -23.35
C MET A 161 0.48 23.58 -24.53
N LEU A 162 -0.80 23.91 -24.36
CA LEU A 162 -1.86 23.79 -25.38
C LEU A 162 -1.72 24.79 -26.54
N SER A 163 -0.97 25.88 -26.35
CA SER A 163 -0.70 26.88 -27.41
C SER A 163 0.44 26.48 -28.37
N LYS A 164 0.97 25.25 -28.26
CA LYS A 164 2.03 24.74 -29.16
C LYS A 164 1.45 24.07 -30.40
N GLU A 165 2.12 24.28 -31.53
CA GLU A 165 1.81 23.58 -32.78
C GLU A 165 2.23 22.09 -32.70
N GLU A 166 1.57 21.22 -33.45
CA GLU A 166 1.87 19.78 -33.60
C GLU A 166 1.98 18.94 -32.30
N LEU A 167 1.22 19.28 -31.26
CA LEU A 167 1.09 18.47 -30.04
C LEU A 167 0.59 17.04 -30.32
N SER A 168 1.26 16.05 -29.73
CA SER A 168 0.80 14.66 -29.75
C SER A 168 -0.46 14.45 -28.90
N GLN A 169 -1.28 13.45 -29.27
CA GLN A 169 -2.50 13.06 -28.54
C GLN A 169 -2.24 12.88 -27.04
N THR A 170 -1.18 12.18 -26.65
CA THR A 170 -0.81 11.97 -25.24
C THR A 170 -0.56 13.26 -24.48
N VAL A 171 0.14 14.24 -25.09
CA VAL A 171 0.42 15.54 -24.46
C VAL A 171 -0.85 16.39 -24.39
N LYS A 172 -1.70 16.38 -25.43
CA LYS A 172 -3.03 17.03 -25.39
C LYS A 172 -3.87 16.49 -24.22
N LEU A 173 -4.00 15.17 -24.11
CA LEU A 173 -4.76 14.52 -23.03
C LEU A 173 -4.19 14.86 -21.64
N TYR A 174 -2.86 14.81 -21.47
CA TYR A 174 -2.20 15.20 -20.23
C TYR A 174 -2.52 16.66 -19.86
N ALA A 175 -2.38 17.58 -20.82
CA ALA A 175 -2.62 19.01 -20.62
C ALA A 175 -4.08 19.29 -20.25
N TYR A 176 -5.03 18.72 -21.00
CA TYR A 176 -6.45 18.93 -20.74
C TYR A 176 -6.93 18.30 -19.43
N ASN A 177 -6.53 17.05 -19.12
CA ASN A 177 -6.90 16.41 -17.86
C ASN A 177 -6.33 17.18 -16.66
N THR A 178 -5.08 17.65 -16.75
CA THR A 178 -4.45 18.42 -15.67
C THR A 178 -5.11 19.78 -15.49
N LYS A 179 -5.43 20.48 -16.59
CA LYS A 179 -6.15 21.75 -16.57
C LYS A 179 -7.58 21.59 -16.02
N TYR A 180 -8.25 20.48 -16.36
CA TYR A 180 -9.55 20.12 -15.80
C TYR A 180 -9.49 19.94 -14.28
N THR A 181 -8.49 19.22 -13.77
CA THR A 181 -8.27 19.03 -12.33
C THR A 181 -8.03 20.36 -11.62
N ALA A 182 -7.14 21.21 -12.15
CA ALA A 182 -6.85 22.53 -11.58
C ALA A 182 -8.09 23.44 -11.56
N LEU A 183 -8.80 23.58 -12.68
CA LEU A 183 -10.00 24.41 -12.75
C LEU A 183 -11.14 23.85 -11.85
N SER A 184 -11.26 22.52 -11.71
CA SER A 184 -12.23 21.91 -10.79
C SER A 184 -11.93 22.23 -9.33
N GLN A 185 -10.65 22.21 -8.92
CA GLN A 185 -10.23 22.68 -7.59
C GLN A 185 -10.56 24.16 -7.38
N MET A 186 -10.36 25.01 -8.39
CA MET A 186 -10.74 26.43 -8.35
C MET A 186 -12.26 26.63 -8.18
N VAL A 187 -13.11 25.77 -8.75
CA VAL A 187 -14.56 25.81 -8.52
C VAL A 187 -14.91 25.39 -7.08
N GLN A 188 -14.27 24.34 -6.55
CA GLN A 188 -14.53 23.85 -5.18
C GLN A 188 -14.22 24.88 -4.09
N ILE A 189 -13.22 25.75 -4.30
CA ILE A 189 -12.90 26.88 -3.40
C ILE A 189 -13.76 28.13 -3.66
N GLY A 190 -14.65 28.11 -4.65
CA GLY A 190 -15.63 29.16 -4.93
C GLY A 190 -15.31 30.13 -6.08
N ASP A 191 -14.28 29.89 -6.92
CA ASP A 191 -14.08 30.71 -8.13
C ASP A 191 -15.12 30.37 -9.21
N LYS A 192 -16.18 31.18 -9.25
CA LYS A 192 -17.25 31.09 -10.26
C LYS A 192 -16.76 31.31 -11.70
N LYS A 193 -15.57 31.90 -11.92
CA LYS A 193 -14.98 32.05 -13.26
C LYS A 193 -14.32 30.76 -13.76
N ALA A 194 -13.75 29.96 -12.86
CA ALA A 194 -13.16 28.67 -13.22
C ALA A 194 -14.18 27.72 -13.86
N LEU A 195 -15.43 27.75 -13.40
CA LEU A 195 -16.54 26.97 -13.97
C LEU A 195 -16.87 27.35 -15.42
N ALA A 196 -16.81 28.65 -15.74
CA ALA A 196 -16.96 29.12 -17.12
C ALA A 196 -15.75 28.69 -18.00
N ARG A 197 -14.54 28.66 -17.43
CA ARG A 197 -13.33 28.19 -18.13
C ARG A 197 -13.31 26.67 -18.32
N LEU A 198 -13.87 25.87 -17.41
CA LEU A 198 -14.15 24.44 -17.62
C LEU A 198 -15.10 24.26 -18.81
N GLY A 199 -16.21 25.01 -18.86
CA GLY A 199 -17.16 24.95 -19.97
C GLY A 199 -16.53 25.32 -21.32
N GLN A 200 -15.69 26.36 -21.35
CA GLN A 200 -14.94 26.77 -22.55
C GLN A 200 -13.93 25.70 -22.98
N MET A 201 -13.15 25.16 -22.04
CA MET A 201 -12.13 24.15 -22.34
C MET A 201 -12.76 22.84 -22.83
N THR A 202 -13.78 22.34 -22.14
CA THR A 202 -14.48 21.10 -22.53
C THR A 202 -15.22 21.24 -23.86
N ALA A 203 -15.78 22.42 -24.16
CA ALA A 203 -16.32 22.72 -25.48
C ALA A 203 -15.25 22.74 -26.59
N VAL A 204 -14.07 23.35 -26.36
CA VAL A 204 -12.94 23.32 -27.29
C VAL A 204 -12.47 21.88 -27.52
N MET A 205 -12.21 21.12 -26.45
CA MET A 205 -11.84 19.72 -26.55
C MET A 205 -12.84 18.94 -27.38
N SER A 206 -14.15 19.09 -27.11
CA SER A 206 -15.25 18.41 -27.82
C SER A 206 -15.27 18.63 -29.34
N THR A 207 -14.52 19.61 -29.84
CA THR A 207 -14.39 19.98 -31.27
C THR A 207 -12.99 19.73 -31.86
N GLU A 208 -12.09 19.08 -31.13
CA GLU A 208 -10.78 18.64 -31.63
C GLU A 208 -10.91 17.63 -32.80
N GLU A 209 -9.97 17.66 -33.74
CA GLU A 209 -9.91 16.68 -34.84
C GLU A 209 -9.51 15.26 -34.38
N ASP A 210 -8.90 15.15 -33.20
CA ASP A 210 -8.58 13.88 -32.55
C ASP A 210 -9.81 13.37 -31.79
N GLU A 211 -10.48 12.36 -32.33
CA GLU A 211 -11.75 11.85 -31.79
C GLU A 211 -11.62 11.30 -30.35
N LEU A 212 -10.43 10.88 -29.90
CA LEU A 212 -10.23 10.44 -28.51
C LEU A 212 -10.22 11.67 -27.58
N VAL A 213 -9.47 12.71 -27.94
CA VAL A 213 -9.49 14.00 -27.22
C VAL A 213 -10.90 14.62 -27.24
N ALA A 214 -11.58 14.57 -28.38
CA ALA A 214 -12.94 15.08 -28.54
C ALA A 214 -13.95 14.33 -27.69
N ARG A 215 -13.93 12.99 -27.72
CA ARG A 215 -14.78 12.15 -26.88
C ARG A 215 -14.53 12.38 -25.39
N LYS A 216 -13.27 12.48 -24.95
CA LYS A 216 -12.92 12.82 -23.56
C LYS A 216 -13.42 14.21 -23.18
N GLY A 217 -13.29 15.19 -24.09
CA GLY A 217 -13.83 16.53 -23.93
C GLY A 217 -15.34 16.56 -23.72
N ARG A 218 -16.09 15.74 -24.46
CA ARG A 218 -17.53 15.61 -24.34
C ARG A 218 -17.94 15.04 -22.96
N LEU A 219 -17.22 14.01 -22.46
CA LEU A 219 -17.43 13.45 -21.12
C LEU A 219 -17.14 14.46 -19.99
N LEU A 220 -15.99 15.13 -20.03
CA LEU A 220 -15.64 16.17 -19.06
C LEU A 220 -16.65 17.35 -19.10
N GLY A 221 -17.27 17.59 -20.26
CA GLY A 221 -18.36 18.55 -20.44
C GLY A 221 -19.65 18.16 -19.73
N LEU A 222 -20.00 16.87 -19.68
CA LEU A 222 -21.14 16.35 -18.90
C LEU A 222 -20.91 16.55 -17.39
N GLU A 223 -19.74 16.20 -16.89
CA GLU A 223 -19.37 16.41 -15.48
C GLU A 223 -19.38 17.90 -15.11
N THR A 224 -18.82 18.76 -15.96
CA THR A 224 -18.83 20.23 -15.79
C THR A 224 -20.25 20.77 -15.71
N ALA A 225 -21.12 20.35 -16.64
CA ALA A 225 -22.51 20.78 -16.67
C ALA A 225 -23.29 20.27 -15.45
N THR A 226 -23.04 19.02 -15.03
CA THR A 226 -23.62 18.43 -13.82
C THR A 226 -23.25 19.24 -12.57
N HIS A 227 -21.95 19.50 -12.38
CA HIS A 227 -21.45 20.29 -11.27
C HIS A 227 -22.03 21.71 -11.27
N LYS A 228 -22.15 22.34 -12.44
CA LYS A 228 -22.81 23.65 -12.57
C LYS A 228 -24.29 23.60 -12.18
N ARG A 229 -25.07 22.66 -12.72
CA ARG A 229 -26.51 22.53 -12.41
C ARG A 229 -26.74 22.39 -10.90
N LEU A 230 -25.87 21.64 -10.21
CA LEU A 230 -25.92 21.51 -8.74
C LEU A 230 -25.56 22.81 -8.00
N LEU A 231 -24.52 23.55 -8.43
CA LEU A 231 -24.16 24.84 -7.83
C LEU A 231 -25.25 25.92 -8.04
N ASP A 232 -25.83 25.99 -9.24
CA ASP A 232 -26.92 26.92 -9.55
C ASP A 232 -28.19 26.56 -8.74
N ALA A 233 -28.44 25.26 -8.51
CA ALA A 233 -29.52 24.78 -7.65
C ALA A 233 -29.29 25.08 -6.16
N GLN A 234 -28.07 24.94 -5.64
CA GLN A 234 -27.74 25.36 -4.27
C GLN A 234 -27.99 26.87 -4.05
N GLY A 235 -27.85 27.68 -5.11
CA GLY A 235 -28.16 29.11 -5.07
C GLY A 235 -29.65 29.47 -5.18
N SER A 236 -30.49 28.59 -5.73
CA SER A 236 -31.93 28.84 -5.97
C SER A 236 -32.87 28.08 -5.03
N GLY A 237 -32.40 26.98 -4.43
CA GLY A 237 -33.18 26.10 -3.57
C GLY A 237 -33.93 24.98 -4.31
N ASP A 238 -33.91 24.94 -5.66
CA ASP A 238 -34.57 23.87 -6.43
C ASP A 238 -33.56 22.85 -6.99
N ALA A 239 -33.14 21.93 -6.12
CA ALA A 239 -32.35 20.77 -6.52
C ALA A 239 -33.11 19.84 -7.49
N THR A 240 -34.44 19.82 -7.43
CA THR A 240 -35.31 18.92 -8.20
C THR A 240 -35.21 19.16 -9.71
N GLU A 241 -35.32 20.43 -10.14
CA GLU A 241 -35.23 20.79 -11.57
C GLU A 241 -33.82 20.57 -12.11
N ALA A 242 -32.78 20.81 -11.31
CA ALA A 242 -31.41 20.51 -11.68
C ALA A 242 -31.14 19.00 -11.80
N ILE A 243 -31.57 18.18 -10.83
CA ILE A 243 -31.42 16.72 -10.85
C ILE A 243 -32.16 16.10 -12.03
N ALA A 244 -33.39 16.53 -12.31
CA ALA A 244 -34.15 16.06 -13.47
C ALA A 244 -33.44 16.39 -14.80
N ALA A 245 -32.77 17.55 -14.88
CA ALA A 245 -32.00 17.92 -16.05
C ALA A 245 -30.65 17.19 -16.16
N ILE A 246 -29.98 16.87 -15.04
CA ILE A 246 -28.78 16.01 -15.02
C ILE A 246 -29.13 14.59 -15.48
N SER A 247 -30.23 14.04 -14.97
CA SER A 247 -30.70 12.69 -15.33
C SER A 247 -30.93 12.58 -16.85
N LYS A 248 -31.56 13.59 -17.45
CA LYS A 248 -31.73 13.67 -18.90
C LYS A 248 -30.41 13.81 -19.68
N ASP A 249 -29.44 14.57 -19.16
CA ASP A 249 -28.13 14.66 -19.80
C ASP A 249 -27.39 13.30 -19.74
N VAL A 250 -27.53 12.56 -18.64
CA VAL A 250 -26.98 11.20 -18.44
C VAL A 250 -27.68 10.16 -19.33
N GLU A 251 -29.01 10.20 -19.45
CA GLU A 251 -29.79 9.34 -20.37
C GLU A 251 -29.27 9.43 -21.81
N ALA A 252 -28.99 10.66 -22.28
CA ALA A 252 -28.45 10.91 -23.61
C ALA A 252 -27.00 10.38 -23.84
N TRP A 253 -26.30 9.99 -22.77
CA TRP A 253 -24.99 9.33 -22.85
C TRP A 253 -25.08 7.80 -22.80
N ILE A 254 -26.14 7.23 -22.24
CA ILE A 254 -26.40 5.78 -22.30
C ILE A 254 -26.58 5.36 -23.77
N GLU A 255 -27.37 6.12 -24.54
CA GLU A 255 -27.60 5.84 -25.96
C GLU A 255 -26.28 5.92 -26.76
N GLY A 256 -25.81 4.75 -27.22
CA GLY A 256 -24.64 4.62 -28.10
C GLY A 256 -23.29 4.37 -27.42
N ASN A 257 -23.23 4.31 -26.08
CA ASN A 257 -21.97 4.04 -25.35
C ASN A 257 -22.02 2.78 -24.46
N LEU A 258 -22.93 1.84 -24.75
CA LEU A 258 -23.26 0.69 -23.89
C LEU A 258 -22.09 -0.24 -23.55
N ASP A 259 -21.01 -0.22 -24.35
CA ASP A 259 -19.82 -1.06 -24.18
C ASP A 259 -18.57 -0.23 -23.84
N ASP A 260 -18.72 0.91 -23.17
CA ASP A 260 -17.59 1.75 -22.76
C ASP A 260 -17.46 1.93 -21.24
N GLN A 261 -16.31 1.49 -20.72
CA GLN A 261 -15.97 1.50 -19.30
C GLN A 261 -15.75 2.90 -18.72
N GLU A 262 -15.24 3.85 -19.52
CA GLU A 262 -15.02 5.22 -19.05
C GLU A 262 -16.36 5.97 -18.96
N VAL A 263 -17.25 5.78 -19.93
CA VAL A 263 -18.63 6.33 -19.86
C VAL A 263 -19.35 5.72 -18.66
N PHE A 264 -19.38 4.39 -18.52
CA PHE A 264 -20.05 3.73 -17.39
C PHE A 264 -19.58 4.26 -16.04
N ALA A 265 -18.26 4.38 -15.82
CA ALA A 265 -17.70 4.90 -14.57
C ALA A 265 -18.10 6.35 -14.29
N VAL A 266 -18.08 7.24 -15.28
CA VAL A 266 -18.51 8.64 -15.12
C VAL A 266 -20.00 8.73 -14.79
N LEU A 267 -20.86 8.00 -15.51
CA LEU A 267 -22.31 8.03 -15.25
C LEU A 267 -22.64 7.44 -13.87
N GLN A 268 -22.02 6.32 -13.49
CA GLN A 268 -22.16 5.71 -12.16
C GLN A 268 -21.71 6.67 -11.06
N GLY A 269 -20.60 7.39 -11.25
CA GLY A 269 -20.13 8.43 -10.32
C GLY A 269 -21.13 9.58 -10.14
N ILE A 270 -21.75 10.04 -11.23
CA ILE A 270 -22.84 11.04 -11.18
C ILE A 270 -24.04 10.50 -10.41
N GLY A 271 -24.47 9.27 -10.70
CA GLY A 271 -25.59 8.62 -10.00
C GLY A 271 -25.35 8.51 -8.49
N LEU A 272 -24.19 7.99 -8.07
CA LEU A 272 -23.79 7.89 -6.66
C LEU A 272 -23.73 9.24 -5.95
N MET A 273 -23.24 10.29 -6.62
CA MET A 273 -23.26 11.66 -6.10
C MET A 273 -24.70 12.15 -5.86
N LEU A 274 -25.61 11.86 -6.79
CA LEU A 274 -27.01 12.27 -6.66
C LEU A 274 -27.76 11.47 -5.58
N VAL A 275 -27.42 10.20 -5.33
CA VAL A 275 -27.97 9.42 -4.19
C VAL A 275 -27.70 10.11 -2.85
N GLN A 276 -26.53 10.75 -2.69
CA GLN A 276 -26.19 11.48 -1.46
C GLN A 276 -26.97 12.80 -1.30
N ILE A 277 -27.41 13.42 -2.41
CA ILE A 277 -28.12 14.71 -2.42
C ILE A 277 -29.65 14.50 -2.33
N ASN A 278 -30.18 13.57 -3.12
CA ASN A 278 -31.58 13.12 -3.09
C ASN A 278 -31.64 11.61 -3.35
N PRO A 279 -31.76 10.77 -2.30
CA PRO A 279 -31.78 9.32 -2.45
C PRO A 279 -32.86 8.78 -3.40
N GLU A 280 -34.02 9.44 -3.50
CA GLU A 280 -35.12 8.99 -4.37
C GLU A 280 -34.74 9.12 -5.85
N GLN A 281 -34.37 10.32 -6.29
CA GLN A 281 -34.00 10.58 -7.69
C GLN A 281 -32.59 10.04 -8.05
N GLY A 282 -31.67 9.98 -7.08
CA GLY A 282 -30.36 9.36 -7.28
C GLY A 282 -30.47 7.85 -7.52
N ASN A 283 -31.32 7.15 -6.75
CA ASN A 283 -31.58 5.73 -6.98
C ASN A 283 -32.33 5.50 -8.30
N GLU A 284 -33.29 6.35 -8.66
CA GLU A 284 -33.97 6.31 -9.98
C GLU A 284 -32.95 6.45 -11.14
N LEU A 285 -31.99 7.37 -11.03
CA LEU A 285 -30.93 7.51 -12.04
C LEU A 285 -29.98 6.31 -12.05
N MET A 286 -29.57 5.78 -10.89
CA MET A 286 -28.74 4.56 -10.81
C MET A 286 -29.45 3.36 -11.44
N GLN A 287 -30.76 3.20 -11.25
CA GLN A 287 -31.56 2.17 -11.94
C GLN A 287 -31.64 2.42 -13.46
N THR A 288 -31.66 3.67 -13.91
CA THR A 288 -31.67 4.04 -15.34
C THR A 288 -30.33 3.74 -16.01
N ILE A 289 -29.21 4.14 -15.39
CA ILE A 289 -27.85 3.79 -15.84
C ILE A 289 -27.69 2.27 -15.91
N ALA A 290 -28.02 1.57 -14.83
CA ALA A 290 -27.90 0.11 -14.75
C ALA A 290 -28.79 -0.59 -15.79
N ASN A 291 -29.99 -0.09 -16.08
CA ASN A 291 -30.85 -0.65 -17.14
C ASN A 291 -30.29 -0.46 -18.55
N GLY A 292 -29.48 0.58 -18.78
CA GLY A 292 -28.75 0.74 -20.03
C GLY A 292 -27.61 -0.27 -20.17
N PHE A 293 -26.79 -0.41 -19.13
CA PHE A 293 -25.51 -1.13 -19.20
C PHE A 293 -25.57 -2.64 -18.86
N LYS A 294 -26.68 -3.16 -18.33
CA LYS A 294 -26.87 -4.58 -17.97
C LYS A 294 -26.63 -5.59 -19.10
N ASP A 295 -26.83 -5.16 -20.35
CA ASP A 295 -26.73 -5.98 -21.57
C ASP A 295 -25.39 -5.75 -22.32
N SER A 296 -24.40 -5.14 -21.66
CA SER A 296 -23.07 -4.88 -22.23
C SER A 296 -22.30 -6.17 -22.57
N GLN A 297 -21.52 -6.10 -23.65
CA GLN A 297 -20.53 -7.11 -24.04
C GLN A 297 -19.29 -7.11 -23.13
N ILE A 298 -19.05 -6.04 -22.36
CA ILE A 298 -18.02 -6.01 -21.33
C ILE A 298 -18.60 -6.63 -20.05
N ALA A 299 -18.24 -7.89 -19.79
CA ALA A 299 -18.78 -8.68 -18.69
C ALA A 299 -18.80 -7.96 -17.33
N LEU A 300 -17.75 -7.20 -17.00
CA LEU A 300 -17.67 -6.43 -15.76
C LEU A 300 -18.75 -5.32 -15.68
N ILE A 301 -18.93 -4.56 -16.76
CA ILE A 301 -19.95 -3.50 -16.84
C ILE A 301 -21.35 -4.11 -16.69
N ALA A 302 -21.63 -5.20 -17.40
CA ALA A 302 -22.87 -5.92 -17.27
C ALA A 302 -23.10 -6.47 -15.84
N LEU A 303 -22.03 -6.92 -15.15
CA LEU A 303 -22.10 -7.47 -13.80
C LEU A 303 -22.40 -6.39 -12.75
N GLU A 304 -21.66 -5.27 -12.76
CA GLU A 304 -21.90 -4.12 -11.87
C GLU A 304 -23.25 -3.45 -12.14
N ALA A 305 -23.69 -3.39 -13.40
CA ALA A 305 -25.02 -2.93 -13.77
C ALA A 305 -26.12 -3.87 -13.22
N LYS A 306 -26.03 -5.18 -13.46
CA LYS A 306 -26.97 -6.16 -12.90
C LYS A 306 -27.02 -6.09 -11.37
N ALA A 307 -25.87 -6.05 -10.69
CA ALA A 307 -25.79 -5.90 -9.24
C ALA A 307 -26.47 -4.62 -8.72
N THR A 308 -26.46 -3.53 -9.50
CA THR A 308 -27.20 -2.30 -9.17
C THR A 308 -28.72 -2.49 -9.31
N LEU A 309 -29.20 -3.28 -10.29
CA LEU A 309 -30.62 -3.61 -10.47
C LEU A 309 -31.17 -4.53 -9.37
N GLU A 310 -30.31 -5.28 -8.69
CA GLU A 310 -30.70 -6.12 -7.56
C GLU A 310 -31.03 -5.32 -6.29
N GLN A 311 -30.42 -4.15 -6.10
CA GLN A 311 -30.48 -3.41 -4.83
C GLN A 311 -31.90 -3.15 -4.29
N PRO A 312 -32.91 -2.76 -5.11
CA PRO A 312 -34.27 -2.57 -4.61
C PRO A 312 -34.89 -3.85 -4.03
N ALA A 313 -34.61 -5.01 -4.62
CA ALA A 313 -35.07 -6.30 -4.10
C ALA A 313 -34.31 -6.72 -2.83
N ILE A 314 -33.03 -6.36 -2.72
CA ILE A 314 -32.22 -6.54 -1.51
C ILE A 314 -32.76 -5.66 -0.38
N ASP A 315 -33.08 -4.39 -0.63
CA ASP A 315 -33.64 -3.48 0.38
C ASP A 315 -35.06 -3.89 0.79
N GLU A 316 -35.92 -4.22 -0.18
CA GLU A 316 -37.27 -4.75 0.07
C GLU A 316 -37.24 -6.05 0.88
N SER A 317 -36.18 -6.87 0.78
CA SER A 317 -36.07 -8.13 1.54
C SER A 317 -36.02 -7.93 3.07
N GLU A 318 -35.69 -6.72 3.54
CA GLU A 318 -35.33 -6.41 4.92
C GLU A 318 -34.07 -7.13 5.46
N VAL A 319 -33.25 -7.76 4.62
CA VAL A 319 -32.11 -8.59 5.08
C VAL A 319 -31.10 -7.83 5.93
N TYR A 320 -30.82 -6.55 5.64
CA TYR A 320 -29.95 -5.71 6.49
C TYR A 320 -30.52 -5.46 7.90
N PRO A 321 -31.74 -4.90 8.09
CA PRO A 321 -32.28 -4.71 9.43
C PRO A 321 -32.55 -6.03 10.18
N LYS A 322 -32.95 -7.12 9.51
CA LYS A 322 -33.13 -8.41 10.22
C LYS A 322 -31.79 -9.03 10.66
N SER A 323 -30.77 -9.05 9.78
CA SER A 323 -29.43 -9.53 10.15
C SER A 323 -28.81 -8.68 11.26
N ASN A 324 -28.98 -7.35 11.23
CA ASN A 324 -28.53 -6.48 12.32
C ASN A 324 -29.23 -6.77 13.65
N ASN A 325 -30.54 -7.04 13.64
CA ASN A 325 -31.27 -7.45 14.86
C ASN A 325 -30.79 -8.81 15.38
N TYR A 326 -30.47 -9.76 14.48
CA TYR A 326 -29.86 -11.03 14.82
C TYR A 326 -28.46 -10.85 15.42
N PHE A 327 -27.55 -10.08 14.81
CA PHE A 327 -26.20 -9.84 15.35
C PHE A 327 -26.22 -9.20 16.75
N ASN A 328 -27.20 -8.34 17.06
CA ASN A 328 -27.33 -7.72 18.37
C ASN A 328 -28.00 -8.63 19.43
N ALA A 329 -28.69 -9.69 19.02
CA ALA A 329 -29.37 -10.64 19.91
C ALA A 329 -29.61 -12.00 19.22
N PRO A 330 -28.55 -12.81 19.00
CA PRO A 330 -28.63 -14.02 18.16
C PRO A 330 -29.34 -15.19 18.85
N ASN A 331 -29.30 -15.23 20.18
CA ASN A 331 -29.98 -16.23 21.03
C ASN A 331 -31.52 -16.05 21.09
N SER A 332 -32.10 -15.23 20.21
CA SER A 332 -33.55 -15.06 20.08
C SER A 332 -34.03 -15.82 18.85
N GLU A 333 -34.78 -16.90 19.05
CA GLU A 333 -35.41 -17.68 17.98
C GLU A 333 -36.29 -16.80 17.06
N GLU A 334 -36.91 -15.74 17.59
CA GLU A 334 -37.67 -14.77 16.82
C GLU A 334 -36.77 -13.97 15.86
N ASN A 335 -35.58 -13.55 16.31
CA ASN A 335 -34.60 -12.85 15.47
C ASN A 335 -33.94 -13.80 14.45
N LYS A 336 -33.57 -15.02 14.87
CA LYS A 336 -32.99 -16.04 13.98
C LYS A 336 -33.98 -16.44 12.89
N THR A 337 -35.26 -16.62 13.23
CA THR A 337 -36.34 -16.86 12.26
C THR A 337 -36.51 -15.68 11.32
N ALA A 338 -36.70 -14.46 11.82
CA ALA A 338 -36.92 -13.27 10.99
C ALA A 338 -35.73 -12.96 10.07
N PHE A 339 -34.49 -13.24 10.51
CA PHE A 339 -33.29 -13.14 9.67
C PHE A 339 -33.31 -14.18 8.54
N LEU A 340 -33.56 -15.45 8.85
CA LEU A 340 -33.62 -16.52 7.85
C LEU A 340 -34.79 -16.34 6.86
N GLU A 341 -35.93 -15.80 7.29
CA GLU A 341 -37.04 -15.39 6.42
C GLU A 341 -36.65 -14.27 5.45
N ALA A 342 -35.83 -13.30 5.88
CA ALA A 342 -35.31 -12.24 5.01
C ALA A 342 -34.24 -12.74 4.03
N VAL A 343 -33.41 -13.71 4.44
CA VAL A 343 -32.49 -14.43 3.54
C VAL A 343 -33.27 -15.22 2.49
N ASP A 344 -34.31 -15.96 2.88
CA ASP A 344 -35.19 -16.64 1.92
C ASP A 344 -35.91 -15.65 0.99
N LYS A 345 -36.28 -14.46 1.49
CA LYS A 345 -36.91 -13.41 0.68
C LYS A 345 -35.96 -12.81 -0.36
N VAL A 346 -34.68 -12.56 -0.03
CA VAL A 346 -33.72 -12.03 -1.01
C VAL A 346 -33.31 -13.10 -2.02
N LEU A 347 -33.15 -14.36 -1.58
CA LEU A 347 -32.85 -15.50 -2.46
C LEU A 347 -34.03 -15.91 -3.35
N ALA A 348 -35.25 -15.49 -3.02
CA ALA A 348 -36.43 -15.66 -3.87
C ALA A 348 -36.53 -14.63 -5.01
N ASN A 349 -35.65 -13.61 -5.07
CA ASN A 349 -35.58 -12.68 -6.19
C ASN A 349 -35.22 -13.44 -7.50
N PRO A 350 -36.04 -13.39 -8.57
CA PRO A 350 -35.68 -14.01 -9.84
C PRO A 350 -34.44 -13.38 -10.48
N GLU A 351 -34.23 -12.07 -10.31
CA GLU A 351 -33.11 -11.30 -10.89
C GLU A 351 -31.83 -11.36 -10.03
N ARG A 352 -31.75 -12.28 -9.06
CA ARG A 352 -30.61 -12.39 -8.13
C ARG A 352 -29.31 -12.74 -8.86
N GLY A 353 -28.23 -12.11 -8.43
CA GLY A 353 -26.90 -12.19 -9.01
C GLY A 353 -25.84 -11.69 -8.02
N VAL A 354 -24.76 -11.10 -8.55
CA VAL A 354 -23.56 -10.77 -7.78
C VAL A 354 -23.79 -9.70 -6.71
N GLY A 355 -24.82 -8.85 -6.82
CA GLY A 355 -25.22 -7.94 -5.74
C GLY A 355 -25.76 -8.68 -4.51
N THR A 356 -26.66 -9.63 -4.72
CA THR A 356 -27.25 -10.48 -3.67
C THR A 356 -26.19 -11.39 -3.05
N ILE A 357 -25.28 -11.96 -3.86
CA ILE A 357 -24.16 -12.79 -3.37
C ILE A 357 -23.25 -11.98 -2.44
N ARG A 358 -22.74 -10.83 -2.90
CA ARG A 358 -21.89 -9.94 -2.08
C ARG A 358 -22.56 -9.59 -0.75
N THR A 359 -23.84 -9.20 -0.79
CA THR A 359 -24.63 -8.89 0.41
C THR A 359 -24.72 -10.06 1.40
N LEU A 360 -24.97 -11.29 0.92
CA LEU A 360 -25.08 -12.46 1.79
C LEU A 360 -23.71 -12.91 2.34
N ILE A 361 -22.63 -12.74 1.57
CA ILE A 361 -21.26 -12.99 2.03
C ILE A 361 -20.87 -12.04 3.17
N ASP A 362 -21.09 -10.73 3.00
CA ASP A 362 -20.80 -9.70 4.02
C ASP A 362 -21.59 -9.94 5.32
N ILE A 363 -22.79 -10.52 5.20
CA ILE A 363 -23.63 -10.93 6.33
C ILE A 363 -23.07 -12.21 6.97
N VAL A 364 -22.74 -13.25 6.19
CA VAL A 364 -22.24 -14.53 6.71
C VAL A 364 -20.92 -14.38 7.46
N GLN A 365 -19.99 -13.55 6.96
CA GLN A 365 -18.70 -13.27 7.63
C GLN A 365 -18.87 -12.65 9.03
N ARG A 366 -20.06 -12.12 9.36
CA ARG A 366 -20.40 -11.51 10.66
C ARG A 366 -21.20 -12.45 11.57
N ILE A 367 -21.49 -13.68 11.15
CA ILE A 367 -22.21 -14.68 11.95
C ILE A 367 -21.20 -15.44 12.83
N GLU A 368 -21.38 -15.36 14.14
CA GLU A 368 -20.64 -16.18 15.11
C GLU A 368 -21.14 -17.63 15.12
N ASP A 369 -22.47 -17.84 15.15
CA ASP A 369 -23.13 -19.16 15.15
C ASP A 369 -23.01 -19.90 13.79
N SER A 370 -22.10 -20.86 13.73
CA SER A 370 -21.79 -21.65 12.54
C SER A 370 -22.98 -22.39 11.95
N GLU A 371 -23.93 -22.87 12.77
CA GLU A 371 -25.13 -23.54 12.24
C GLU A 371 -25.99 -22.57 11.42
N THR A 372 -26.10 -21.32 11.86
CA THR A 372 -26.79 -20.27 11.08
C THR A 372 -25.97 -19.87 9.86
N ALA A 373 -24.65 -19.76 9.98
CA ALA A 373 -23.78 -19.41 8.86
C ALA A 373 -23.85 -20.45 7.73
N PHE A 374 -23.71 -21.74 8.06
CA PHE A 374 -23.88 -22.83 7.11
C PHE A 374 -25.29 -22.90 6.53
N LEU A 375 -26.34 -22.64 7.32
CA LEU A 375 -27.71 -22.62 6.79
C LEU A 375 -27.94 -21.50 5.76
N VAL A 376 -27.31 -20.33 5.94
CA VAL A 376 -27.36 -19.24 4.94
C VAL A 376 -26.53 -19.60 3.70
N LEU A 377 -25.35 -20.20 3.86
CA LEU A 377 -24.53 -20.69 2.75
C LEU A 377 -25.24 -21.79 1.95
N ASP A 378 -25.89 -22.76 2.61
CA ASP A 378 -26.66 -23.84 1.97
C ASP A 378 -27.86 -23.30 1.19
N LYS A 379 -28.62 -22.36 1.79
CA LYS A 379 -29.71 -21.66 1.10
C LYS A 379 -29.20 -20.93 -0.14
N THR A 380 -28.05 -20.26 -0.04
CA THR A 380 -27.43 -19.54 -1.16
C THR A 380 -26.98 -20.52 -2.25
N ALA A 381 -26.24 -21.57 -1.92
CA ALA A 381 -25.83 -22.61 -2.88
C ALA A 381 -27.04 -23.22 -3.60
N ALA A 382 -28.12 -23.54 -2.89
CA ALA A 382 -29.35 -24.07 -3.47
C ALA A 382 -30.04 -23.07 -4.41
N ALA A 383 -30.03 -21.78 -4.08
CA ALA A 383 -30.64 -20.73 -4.89
C ALA A 383 -29.84 -20.37 -6.17
N TYR A 384 -28.53 -20.63 -6.19
CA TYR A 384 -27.65 -20.30 -7.33
C TYR A 384 -27.34 -21.50 -8.25
N LYS A 385 -27.70 -22.71 -7.83
CA LYS A 385 -27.43 -23.96 -8.54
C LYS A 385 -28.00 -24.05 -9.97
N ASP A 386 -29.20 -23.50 -10.19
CA ASP A 386 -29.96 -23.64 -11.44
C ASP A 386 -29.94 -22.34 -12.28
N LEU A 387 -28.87 -21.53 -12.17
CA LEU A 387 -28.66 -20.34 -13.00
C LEU A 387 -28.23 -20.69 -14.43
N GLU A 388 -28.65 -19.86 -15.40
CA GLU A 388 -28.25 -19.99 -16.81
C GLU A 388 -26.84 -19.42 -17.09
N ASP A 389 -26.27 -18.66 -16.16
CA ASP A 389 -24.94 -18.05 -16.23
C ASP A 389 -23.92 -18.94 -15.50
N GLU A 390 -23.22 -19.80 -16.25
CA GLU A 390 -22.26 -20.78 -15.71
C GLU A 390 -21.04 -20.11 -15.03
N ASP A 391 -20.60 -18.94 -15.51
CA ASP A 391 -19.47 -18.20 -14.94
C ASP A 391 -19.83 -17.61 -13.56
N VAL A 392 -21.01 -16.98 -13.44
CA VAL A 392 -21.53 -16.51 -12.14
C VAL A 392 -21.77 -17.69 -11.19
N ALA A 393 -22.37 -18.80 -11.65
CA ALA A 393 -22.60 -19.98 -10.82
C ALA A 393 -21.29 -20.61 -10.30
N SER A 394 -20.25 -20.66 -11.14
CA SER A 394 -18.89 -21.10 -10.78
C SER A 394 -18.24 -20.17 -9.75
N GLN A 395 -18.31 -18.85 -9.96
CA GLN A 395 -17.79 -17.85 -9.02
C GLN A 395 -18.45 -17.97 -7.64
N VAL A 396 -19.77 -18.20 -7.60
CA VAL A 396 -20.51 -18.45 -6.35
C VAL A 396 -20.04 -19.70 -5.65
N ALA A 397 -19.98 -20.84 -6.35
CA ALA A 397 -19.57 -22.10 -5.75
C ALA A 397 -18.20 -21.96 -5.06
N SER A 398 -17.23 -21.34 -5.74
CA SER A 398 -15.90 -21.05 -5.19
C SER A 398 -15.96 -20.11 -3.97
N GLN A 399 -16.74 -19.03 -4.01
CA GLN A 399 -16.85 -18.11 -2.87
C GLN A 399 -17.53 -18.75 -1.65
N LEU A 400 -18.59 -19.54 -1.84
CA LEU A 400 -19.26 -20.27 -0.76
C LEU A 400 -18.34 -21.35 -0.16
N ASP A 401 -17.65 -22.13 -0.99
CA ASP A 401 -16.67 -23.13 -0.56
C ASP A 401 -15.56 -22.52 0.32
N ASN A 402 -15.02 -21.36 -0.08
CA ASN A 402 -14.00 -20.65 0.69
C ASN A 402 -14.52 -20.18 2.06
N LEU A 403 -15.78 -19.73 2.15
CA LEU A 403 -16.42 -19.35 3.42
C LEU A 403 -16.69 -20.57 4.31
N ILE A 404 -17.12 -21.70 3.72
CA ILE A 404 -17.25 -22.97 4.45
C ILE A 404 -15.91 -23.34 5.07
N GLY A 405 -14.81 -23.26 4.29
CA GLY A 405 -13.45 -23.49 4.79
C GLY A 405 -13.08 -22.61 5.96
N GLN A 406 -13.31 -21.30 5.86
CA GLN A 406 -13.00 -20.33 6.92
C GLN A 406 -13.77 -20.63 8.21
N ILE A 407 -15.06 -20.99 8.13
CA ILE A 407 -15.88 -21.34 9.30
C ILE A 407 -15.36 -22.64 9.94
N LEU A 408 -15.14 -23.70 9.16
CA LEU A 408 -14.63 -24.98 9.71
C LEU A 408 -13.26 -24.82 10.38
N VAL A 409 -12.33 -24.11 9.73
CA VAL A 409 -10.97 -23.85 10.22
C VAL A 409 -10.97 -23.01 11.50
N ARG A 410 -11.92 -22.08 11.63
CA ARG A 410 -12.18 -21.27 12.83
C ARG A 410 -12.72 -22.14 13.97
N ASP A 411 -13.76 -22.92 13.71
CA ASP A 411 -14.53 -23.62 14.74
C ASP A 411 -13.74 -24.74 15.45
N ILE A 412 -12.79 -25.35 14.73
CA ILE A 412 -11.85 -26.34 15.28
C ILE A 412 -10.53 -25.71 15.77
N GLU A 413 -10.40 -24.37 15.73
CA GLU A 413 -9.23 -23.59 16.15
C GLU A 413 -7.91 -23.96 15.43
N LEU A 414 -7.97 -24.44 14.17
CA LEU A 414 -6.80 -25.04 13.49
C LEU A 414 -5.64 -24.05 13.33
N ILE A 415 -5.91 -22.79 13.00
CA ILE A 415 -4.87 -21.76 12.82
C ILE A 415 -4.15 -21.44 14.13
N ASP A 416 -4.86 -21.46 15.25
CA ASP A 416 -4.26 -21.17 16.56
C ASP A 416 -3.46 -22.38 17.08
N LYS A 417 -3.90 -23.60 16.77
CA LYS A 417 -3.14 -24.85 17.01
C LYS A 417 -1.88 -24.92 16.13
N PHE A 418 -1.97 -24.54 14.85
CA PHE A 418 -0.80 -24.36 13.97
C PHE A 418 0.15 -23.27 14.49
N ARG A 419 -0.36 -22.14 15.01
CA ARG A 419 0.51 -21.11 15.62
C ARG A 419 1.18 -21.61 16.90
N ALA A 420 0.49 -22.43 17.71
CA ALA A 420 1.06 -23.02 18.92
C ALA A 420 2.24 -23.96 18.60
N VAL A 421 2.11 -24.82 17.59
CA VAL A 421 3.19 -25.77 17.24
C VAL A 421 4.42 -25.12 16.59
N LEU A 422 4.27 -23.91 16.02
CA LEU A 422 5.39 -23.07 15.58
C LEU A 422 6.16 -22.43 16.75
N VAL A 423 5.59 -22.40 17.96
CA VAL A 423 6.21 -21.83 19.17
C VAL A 423 6.73 -22.92 20.11
N ASP A 424 5.99 -24.01 20.29
CA ASP A 424 6.41 -25.18 21.08
C ASP A 424 5.98 -26.49 20.41
N THR A 425 6.97 -27.30 20.03
CA THR A 425 6.83 -28.59 19.35
C THR A 425 6.71 -29.77 20.32
N ASN A 426 6.17 -29.55 21.53
CA ASN A 426 5.92 -30.59 22.52
C ASN A 426 4.91 -31.66 22.05
N ALA A 427 4.70 -32.70 22.87
CA ALA A 427 3.86 -33.85 22.49
C ALA A 427 2.35 -33.58 22.55
N GLU A 428 1.91 -32.53 23.25
CA GLU A 428 0.52 -32.12 23.44
C GLU A 428 0.08 -31.23 22.26
N THR A 429 0.84 -30.17 21.94
CA THR A 429 0.57 -29.28 20.78
C THR A 429 0.50 -30.03 19.46
N LYS A 430 1.40 -31.01 19.25
CA LYS A 430 1.38 -31.88 18.06
C LYS A 430 0.17 -32.82 18.02
N ALA A 431 -0.31 -33.28 19.18
CA ALA A 431 -1.51 -34.11 19.25
C ALA A 431 -2.78 -33.27 18.97
N ASP A 432 -2.86 -32.05 19.49
CA ASP A 432 -3.98 -31.13 19.26
C ASP A 432 -4.08 -30.69 17.79
N VAL A 433 -2.93 -30.40 17.14
CA VAL A 433 -2.88 -30.15 15.70
C VAL A 433 -3.38 -31.35 14.92
N LEU A 434 -2.89 -32.57 15.20
CA LEU A 434 -3.31 -33.77 14.49
C LEU A 434 -4.79 -34.11 14.73
N ALA A 435 -5.32 -33.86 15.93
CA ALA A 435 -6.73 -34.04 16.24
C ALA A 435 -7.61 -33.09 15.38
N ALA A 436 -7.33 -31.79 15.41
CA ALA A 436 -8.08 -30.80 14.62
C ALA A 436 -7.93 -31.02 13.10
N TYR A 437 -6.73 -31.41 12.64
CA TYR A 437 -6.49 -31.71 11.23
C TYR A 437 -7.24 -32.97 10.78
N THR A 438 -7.27 -34.02 11.60
CA THR A 438 -8.07 -35.23 11.34
C THR A 438 -9.56 -34.91 11.35
N GLU A 439 -10.02 -34.06 12.26
CA GLU A 439 -11.42 -33.61 12.36
C GLU A 439 -11.86 -32.86 11.10
N LEU A 440 -11.06 -31.90 10.61
CA LEU A 440 -11.33 -31.17 9.37
C LEU A 440 -11.43 -32.10 8.15
N PHE A 441 -10.46 -32.99 7.98
CA PHE A 441 -10.42 -33.96 6.87
C PHE A 441 -11.49 -35.07 6.99
N SER A 442 -12.14 -35.19 8.15
CA SER A 442 -13.29 -36.09 8.38
C SER A 442 -14.65 -35.36 8.31
N HIS A 443 -14.67 -34.03 8.09
CA HIS A 443 -15.88 -33.23 8.19
C HIS A 443 -16.77 -33.36 6.95
N GLU A 444 -18.10 -33.46 7.13
CA GLU A 444 -19.06 -33.70 6.02
C GLU A 444 -19.11 -32.57 4.96
N ARG A 445 -18.59 -31.39 5.30
CA ARG A 445 -18.49 -30.20 4.42
C ARG A 445 -17.10 -30.00 3.82
N MET A 446 -16.18 -30.94 3.98
CA MET A 446 -14.86 -30.89 3.34
C MET A 446 -15.03 -31.00 1.81
N ASN A 447 -14.38 -30.13 1.06
CA ASN A 447 -14.42 -30.07 -0.41
C ASN A 447 -13.01 -29.86 -1.01
N ALA A 448 -12.88 -29.93 -2.34
CA ALA A 448 -11.60 -29.76 -3.03
C ALA A 448 -10.99 -28.37 -2.79
N THR A 449 -11.81 -27.31 -2.83
CA THR A 449 -11.40 -25.92 -2.59
C THR A 449 -10.74 -25.74 -1.22
N ILE A 450 -11.34 -26.30 -0.17
CA ILE A 450 -10.83 -26.28 1.21
C ILE A 450 -9.51 -27.05 1.28
N LEU A 451 -9.46 -28.28 0.74
CA LEU A 451 -8.23 -29.09 0.70
C LEU A 451 -7.07 -28.31 0.06
N LEU A 452 -7.29 -27.73 -1.12
CA LEU A 452 -6.29 -26.95 -1.86
C LEU A 452 -5.83 -25.71 -1.08
N SER A 453 -6.74 -25.01 -0.40
CA SER A 453 -6.40 -23.82 0.41
C SER A 453 -5.55 -24.12 1.66
N LEU A 454 -5.56 -25.37 2.15
CA LEU A 454 -4.75 -25.78 3.30
C LEU A 454 -3.28 -26.06 2.94
N ILE A 455 -2.98 -26.47 1.70
CA ILE A 455 -1.62 -26.92 1.31
C ILE A 455 -0.52 -25.86 1.60
N PRO A 456 -0.71 -24.55 1.33
CA PRO A 456 0.28 -23.53 1.69
C PRO A 456 0.50 -23.37 3.19
N ILE A 457 -0.53 -23.65 4.00
CA ILE A 457 -0.47 -23.58 5.47
C ILE A 457 0.28 -24.80 6.02
N VAL A 458 0.06 -25.97 5.41
CA VAL A 458 0.78 -27.22 5.70
C VAL A 458 2.29 -27.07 5.44
N ASP A 459 2.70 -26.42 4.34
CA ASP A 459 4.12 -26.18 4.04
C ASP A 459 4.79 -25.19 5.03
N GLN A 460 4.02 -24.24 5.59
CA GLN A 460 4.51 -23.30 6.61
C GLN A 460 4.78 -23.98 7.97
N VAL A 461 3.97 -24.97 8.38
CA VAL A 461 4.19 -25.70 9.64
C VAL A 461 5.13 -26.91 9.49
N ALA A 462 5.54 -27.26 8.27
CA ALA A 462 6.33 -28.46 7.99
C ALA A 462 7.69 -28.50 8.70
N ASP A 463 8.38 -27.36 8.82
CA ASP A 463 9.69 -27.29 9.48
C ASP A 463 9.62 -27.47 11.01
N ALA A 464 8.44 -27.36 11.62
CA ALA A 464 8.28 -27.46 13.07
C ALA A 464 8.54 -28.89 13.57
N ASP A 465 7.99 -29.92 12.92
CA ASP A 465 8.26 -31.31 13.26
C ASP A 465 8.03 -32.25 12.06
N LYS A 466 9.10 -32.94 11.64
CA LYS A 466 9.13 -33.92 10.54
C LYS A 466 8.13 -35.08 10.70
N ASN A 467 7.82 -35.51 11.92
CA ASN A 467 6.88 -36.59 12.20
C ASN A 467 5.43 -36.09 12.18
N LEU A 468 5.18 -34.85 12.60
CA LEU A 468 3.88 -34.17 12.46
C LEU A 468 3.48 -34.07 10.99
N ILE A 469 4.32 -33.46 10.15
CA ILE A 469 4.03 -33.30 8.72
C ILE A 469 3.89 -34.64 7.99
N THR A 470 4.65 -35.67 8.36
CA THR A 470 4.46 -37.04 7.81
C THR A 470 3.03 -37.55 8.10
N GLN A 471 2.56 -37.41 9.34
CA GLN A 471 1.20 -37.83 9.72
C GLN A 471 0.11 -36.96 9.09
N MET A 472 0.36 -35.66 8.88
CA MET A 472 -0.56 -34.79 8.13
C MET A 472 -0.67 -35.23 6.67
N VAL A 473 0.42 -35.60 6.00
CA VAL A 473 0.37 -36.13 4.63
C VAL A 473 -0.33 -37.49 4.56
N ASP A 474 -0.14 -38.36 5.55
CA ASP A 474 -0.88 -39.64 5.67
C ASP A 474 -2.40 -39.42 5.83
N ILE A 475 -2.84 -38.29 6.41
CA ILE A 475 -4.25 -37.86 6.49
C ILE A 475 -4.71 -37.25 5.15
N THR A 476 -3.91 -36.37 4.55
CA THR A 476 -4.29 -35.62 3.34
C THR A 476 -4.38 -36.49 2.10
N MET A 477 -3.41 -37.38 1.86
CA MET A 477 -3.27 -38.08 0.58
C MET A 477 -4.45 -39.02 0.23
N PRO A 478 -5.03 -39.80 1.16
CA PRO A 478 -6.21 -40.61 0.87
C PRO A 478 -7.40 -39.74 0.43
N VAL A 479 -7.63 -38.63 1.14
CA VAL A 479 -8.75 -37.71 0.90
C VAL A 479 -8.54 -36.94 -0.42
N ALA A 480 -7.33 -36.47 -0.68
CA ALA A 480 -6.95 -35.86 -1.96
C ALA A 480 -7.18 -36.83 -3.14
N THR A 481 -6.88 -38.11 -2.97
CA THR A 481 -7.05 -39.14 -4.02
C THR A 481 -8.53 -39.45 -4.32
N GLU A 482 -9.45 -39.18 -3.39
CA GLU A 482 -10.89 -39.36 -3.59
C GLU A 482 -11.59 -38.09 -4.12
N MET A 483 -11.09 -36.90 -3.77
CA MET A 483 -11.79 -35.63 -3.97
C MET A 483 -11.27 -34.72 -5.08
N LEU A 484 -10.03 -34.93 -5.54
CA LEU A 484 -9.38 -34.08 -6.55
C LEU A 484 -9.39 -34.75 -7.94
N ASP A 485 -9.36 -33.95 -9.00
CA ASP A 485 -9.09 -34.44 -10.35
C ASP A 485 -7.60 -34.80 -10.56
N GLU A 486 -7.25 -35.38 -11.72
CA GLU A 486 -5.88 -35.84 -12.01
C GLU A 486 -4.84 -34.70 -12.04
N GLU A 487 -5.23 -33.47 -12.39
CA GLU A 487 -4.34 -32.31 -12.44
C GLU A 487 -4.16 -31.70 -11.04
N GLN A 488 -5.27 -31.51 -10.31
CA GLN A 488 -5.27 -31.07 -8.91
C GLN A 488 -4.50 -32.05 -8.00
N LEU A 489 -4.77 -33.36 -8.11
CA LEU A 489 -4.10 -34.39 -7.33
C LEU A 489 -2.60 -34.41 -7.61
N LYS A 490 -2.19 -34.20 -8.86
CA LYS A 490 -0.78 -34.08 -9.23
C LYS A 490 -0.14 -32.84 -8.58
N ILE A 491 -0.79 -31.67 -8.62
CA ILE A 491 -0.29 -30.44 -7.98
C ILE A 491 -0.09 -30.65 -6.47
N VAL A 492 -1.07 -31.25 -5.79
CA VAL A 492 -0.99 -31.56 -4.35
C VAL A 492 0.10 -32.60 -4.07
N THR A 493 0.23 -33.63 -4.90
CA THR A 493 1.26 -34.68 -4.75
C THR A 493 2.66 -34.09 -4.94
N ASP A 494 2.89 -33.27 -5.97
CA ASP A 494 4.17 -32.62 -6.24
C ASP A 494 4.56 -31.67 -5.10
N ALA A 495 3.59 -30.90 -4.57
CA ALA A 495 3.80 -30.00 -3.44
C ALA A 495 4.16 -30.76 -2.15
N LEU A 496 3.32 -31.71 -1.71
CA LEU A 496 3.55 -32.46 -0.48
C LEU A 496 4.81 -33.36 -0.57
N THR A 497 5.15 -33.85 -1.78
CA THR A 497 6.42 -34.56 -2.02
C THR A 497 7.61 -33.64 -1.79
N LYS A 498 7.58 -32.39 -2.28
CA LYS A 498 8.63 -31.39 -2.00
C LYS A 498 8.72 -31.09 -0.50
N THR A 499 7.59 -30.82 0.15
CA THR A 499 7.53 -30.56 1.60
C THR A 499 8.14 -31.72 2.40
N LEU A 500 7.75 -32.96 2.10
CA LEU A 500 8.34 -34.16 2.73
C LEU A 500 9.83 -34.31 2.44
N ASN A 501 10.28 -34.09 1.20
CA ASN A 501 11.70 -34.18 0.86
C ASN A 501 12.52 -33.12 1.63
N ARG A 502 12.02 -31.89 1.71
CA ARG A 502 12.64 -30.76 2.43
C ARG A 502 12.87 -31.08 3.91
N VAL A 503 11.84 -31.54 4.64
CA VAL A 503 11.96 -31.88 6.07
C VAL A 503 12.75 -33.17 6.32
N ASN A 504 12.85 -34.05 5.32
CA ASN A 504 13.68 -35.25 5.37
C ASN A 504 15.15 -34.99 5.01
N LEU A 505 15.50 -33.79 4.52
CA LEU A 505 16.81 -33.48 3.99
C LEU A 505 17.94 -33.38 5.04
N PRO A 506 17.73 -32.81 6.25
CA PRO A 506 18.77 -32.77 7.29
C PRO A 506 19.31 -34.16 7.65
N ASP A 507 20.58 -34.23 8.06
CA ASP A 507 21.38 -35.44 8.28
C ASP A 507 21.64 -36.33 7.03
N SER A 508 20.97 -36.08 5.90
CA SER A 508 21.18 -36.84 4.66
C SER A 508 22.43 -36.40 3.90
N THR A 509 23.17 -37.35 3.32
CA THR A 509 24.33 -37.06 2.45
C THR A 509 23.86 -36.62 1.07
N MET A 510 24.26 -35.44 0.62
CA MET A 510 23.79 -34.90 -0.67
C MET A 510 24.66 -35.39 -1.84
N ALA A 511 24.04 -36.07 -2.81
CA ALA A 511 24.75 -36.68 -3.94
C ALA A 511 23.90 -36.69 -5.22
N LEU A 512 23.47 -35.50 -5.66
CA LEU A 512 22.63 -35.34 -6.85
C LEU A 512 23.36 -35.71 -8.16
N PRO A 513 22.67 -36.24 -9.18
CA PRO A 513 23.20 -36.33 -10.55
C PRO A 513 23.36 -34.92 -11.12
N SER A 514 24.57 -34.38 -11.02
CA SER A 514 24.89 -32.99 -11.38
C SER A 514 26.11 -32.90 -12.30
N LYS A 515 26.15 -31.85 -13.12
CA LYS A 515 27.26 -31.50 -14.02
C LYS A 515 27.61 -30.02 -13.91
N THR A 516 28.83 -29.67 -14.27
CA THR A 516 29.25 -28.28 -14.48
C THR A 516 28.63 -27.73 -15.78
N LEU A 517 28.62 -26.41 -15.96
CA LEU A 517 28.17 -25.78 -17.20
C LEU A 517 28.94 -26.22 -18.46
N GLY A 518 30.16 -26.76 -18.29
CA GLY A 518 30.96 -27.36 -19.37
C GLY A 518 30.52 -28.77 -19.76
N GLY A 519 29.56 -29.37 -19.05
CA GLY A 519 29.07 -30.73 -19.29
C GLY A 519 29.88 -31.83 -18.57
N GLU A 520 30.83 -31.47 -17.72
CA GLU A 520 31.60 -32.43 -16.92
C GLU A 520 30.80 -32.85 -15.68
N LYS A 521 30.72 -34.15 -15.39
CA LYS A 521 30.05 -34.62 -14.16
C LYS A 521 30.69 -34.00 -12.92
N PHE A 522 29.86 -33.45 -12.03
CA PHE A 522 30.31 -32.84 -10.80
C PHE A 522 30.72 -33.91 -9.76
N ASP A 523 31.84 -33.66 -9.08
CA ASP A 523 32.38 -34.54 -8.04
C ASP A 523 32.06 -34.00 -6.64
N TRP A 524 30.95 -34.47 -6.06
CA TRP A 524 30.57 -34.21 -4.67
C TRP A 524 31.67 -34.63 -3.66
N GLY A 525 32.51 -35.61 -4.00
CA GLY A 525 33.63 -36.05 -3.14
C GLY A 525 34.72 -34.98 -2.99
N SER A 526 34.87 -34.08 -3.97
CA SER A 526 35.84 -32.98 -3.94
C SER A 526 35.56 -31.93 -2.85
N LEU A 527 34.36 -31.95 -2.25
CA LEU A 527 33.92 -31.01 -1.24
C LEU A 527 34.29 -31.44 0.20
N GLN A 528 34.55 -32.73 0.42
CA GLN A 528 34.79 -33.27 1.77
C GLN A 528 35.91 -32.54 2.51
N GLY A 529 35.73 -32.36 3.81
CA GLY A 529 36.56 -31.52 4.68
C GLY A 529 36.17 -30.03 4.70
N ASN A 530 35.22 -29.60 3.86
CA ASN A 530 34.69 -28.23 3.86
C ASN A 530 33.20 -28.23 4.19
N TYR A 531 32.76 -27.23 4.95
CA TYR A 531 31.36 -26.80 4.90
C TYR A 531 31.05 -26.26 3.50
N VAL A 532 29.81 -26.43 3.02
CA VAL A 532 29.42 -26.01 1.67
C VAL A 532 28.09 -25.29 1.70
N VAL A 533 28.03 -24.05 1.22
CA VAL A 533 26.78 -23.36 0.90
C VAL A 533 26.40 -23.68 -0.55
N ILE A 534 25.19 -24.18 -0.75
CA ILE A 534 24.64 -24.52 -2.06
C ILE A 534 23.41 -23.65 -2.29
N ASP A 535 23.58 -22.63 -3.13
CA ASP A 535 22.57 -21.62 -3.47
C ASP A 535 21.74 -22.07 -4.68
N PHE A 536 20.45 -22.35 -4.47
CA PHE A 536 19.52 -22.71 -5.54
C PHE A 536 18.92 -21.43 -6.14
N TRP A 537 19.23 -21.18 -7.41
CA TRP A 537 18.92 -19.93 -8.10
C TRP A 537 18.48 -20.15 -9.55
N ALA A 538 17.98 -19.09 -10.18
CA ALA A 538 17.67 -19.06 -11.61
C ALA A 538 17.94 -17.69 -12.23
N THR A 539 18.15 -17.64 -13.55
CA THR A 539 18.40 -16.39 -14.30
C THR A 539 17.23 -15.40 -14.28
N TRP A 540 16.00 -15.90 -14.16
CA TRP A 540 14.76 -15.12 -14.08
C TRP A 540 14.37 -14.73 -12.64
N CYS A 541 15.15 -15.11 -11.62
CA CYS A 541 14.87 -14.81 -10.22
C CYS A 541 15.55 -13.51 -9.77
N GLY A 542 14.81 -12.38 -9.79
CA GLY A 542 15.29 -11.08 -9.32
C GLY A 542 15.98 -11.12 -7.94
N PRO A 543 15.31 -11.62 -6.88
CA PRO A 543 15.89 -11.75 -5.54
C PRO A 543 17.16 -12.63 -5.47
N CYS A 544 17.30 -13.62 -6.36
CA CYS A 544 18.52 -14.41 -6.45
C CYS A 544 19.67 -13.58 -7.03
N LEU A 545 19.39 -12.72 -8.01
CA LEU A 545 20.39 -11.85 -8.63
C LEU A 545 20.81 -10.70 -7.71
N GLU A 546 19.88 -10.18 -6.91
CA GLU A 546 20.09 -9.17 -5.87
C GLU A 546 20.93 -9.73 -4.70
N ALA A 547 20.81 -11.02 -4.39
CA ALA A 547 21.61 -11.69 -3.35
C ALA A 547 23.09 -11.93 -3.74
N ILE A 548 23.44 -11.94 -5.03
CA ILE A 548 24.80 -12.26 -5.51
C ILE A 548 25.90 -11.47 -4.79
N PRO A 549 25.84 -10.12 -4.64
CA PRO A 549 26.91 -9.36 -4.01
C PRO A 549 27.12 -9.73 -2.54
N HIS A 550 26.05 -10.01 -1.79
CA HIS A 550 26.13 -10.46 -0.40
C HIS A 550 26.86 -11.79 -0.29
N ILE A 551 26.51 -12.75 -1.16
CA ILE A 551 27.13 -14.07 -1.20
C ILE A 551 28.63 -13.96 -1.58
N GLU A 552 28.99 -13.06 -2.49
CA GLU A 552 30.41 -12.78 -2.83
C GLU A 552 31.18 -12.17 -1.65
N GLU A 553 30.52 -11.40 -0.80
CA GLU A 553 31.12 -10.77 0.38
C GLU A 553 31.27 -11.75 1.54
N LEU A 554 30.30 -12.64 1.76
CA LEU A 554 30.45 -13.78 2.67
C LEU A 554 31.55 -14.73 2.19
N GLN A 555 31.63 -15.01 0.88
CA GLN A 555 32.73 -15.77 0.29
C GLN A 555 34.10 -15.12 0.56
N ALA A 556 34.17 -13.78 0.61
CA ALA A 556 35.37 -13.04 0.97
C ALA A 556 35.64 -13.00 2.50
N LYS A 557 34.61 -12.80 3.33
CA LYS A 557 34.69 -12.76 4.81
C LYS A 557 35.23 -14.09 5.37
N TYR A 558 34.77 -15.22 4.84
CA TYR A 558 35.21 -16.55 5.24
C TYR A 558 36.36 -17.12 4.37
N ALA A 559 37.02 -16.29 3.56
CA ALA A 559 38.14 -16.72 2.74
C ALA A 559 39.29 -17.28 3.61
N GLY A 560 39.70 -18.53 3.34
CA GLY A 560 40.73 -19.23 4.12
C GLY A 560 40.20 -20.10 5.26
N LYS A 561 38.90 -19.99 5.63
CA LYS A 561 38.20 -21.03 6.41
C LYS A 561 37.92 -22.25 5.50
N ASN A 562 37.54 -23.39 6.07
CA ASN A 562 37.11 -24.57 5.31
C ASN A 562 35.64 -24.44 4.86
N LEU A 563 35.33 -23.36 4.14
CA LEU A 563 34.01 -23.09 3.54
C LEU A 563 34.10 -23.09 2.02
N LYS A 564 33.03 -23.49 1.33
CA LYS A 564 32.85 -23.44 -0.12
C LYS A 564 31.46 -22.91 -0.46
N PHE A 565 31.33 -22.33 -1.64
CA PHE A 565 30.07 -21.86 -2.22
C PHE A 565 29.87 -22.53 -3.58
N ILE A 566 28.63 -22.87 -3.91
CA ILE A 566 28.22 -23.48 -5.18
C ILE A 566 26.87 -22.88 -5.57
N GLY A 567 26.71 -22.45 -6.81
CA GLY A 567 25.41 -22.06 -7.37
C GLY A 567 24.78 -23.25 -8.09
N TYR A 568 23.64 -23.74 -7.61
CA TYR A 568 22.83 -24.74 -8.30
C TYR A 568 21.76 -24.03 -9.15
N SER A 569 21.97 -23.97 -10.46
CA SER A 569 21.00 -23.34 -11.37
C SER A 569 19.87 -24.32 -11.71
N ILE A 570 18.64 -23.90 -11.41
CA ILE A 570 17.42 -24.69 -11.69
C ILE A 570 16.88 -24.44 -13.11
N ASP A 571 17.42 -23.47 -13.85
CA ASP A 571 16.95 -23.04 -15.17
C ASP A 571 16.80 -24.21 -16.16
N ALA A 572 15.57 -24.53 -16.58
CA ALA A 572 15.31 -25.54 -17.60
C ALA A 572 15.99 -25.19 -18.95
N ASP A 573 15.99 -23.92 -19.34
CA ASP A 573 16.72 -23.44 -20.52
C ASP A 573 18.22 -23.27 -20.22
N ARG A 574 18.95 -24.37 -20.45
CA ARG A 574 20.42 -24.42 -20.35
C ARG A 574 21.13 -23.56 -21.41
N GLY A 575 20.43 -23.05 -22.43
CA GLY A 575 20.92 -22.09 -23.42
C GLY A 575 20.85 -20.66 -22.90
N HIS A 576 19.69 -20.23 -22.41
CA HIS A 576 19.51 -18.92 -21.76
C HIS A 576 20.50 -18.73 -20.60
N LEU A 577 20.62 -19.74 -19.72
CA LEU A 577 21.60 -19.76 -18.62
C LEU A 577 23.03 -19.45 -19.08
N LYS A 578 23.49 -20.09 -20.17
CA LYS A 578 24.85 -19.90 -20.69
C LYS A 578 25.05 -18.52 -21.29
N ASN A 579 24.05 -18.00 -21.99
CA ASN A 579 24.08 -16.65 -22.57
C ASN A 579 24.11 -15.58 -21.47
N PHE A 580 23.22 -15.69 -20.47
CA PHE A 580 23.16 -14.81 -19.31
C PHE A 580 24.49 -14.74 -18.57
N LEU A 581 25.10 -15.89 -18.28
CA LEU A 581 26.38 -15.97 -17.59
C LEU A 581 27.56 -15.43 -18.43
N ALA A 582 27.55 -15.66 -19.75
CA ALA A 582 28.53 -15.05 -20.65
C ALA A 582 28.42 -13.52 -20.62
N THR A 583 27.21 -12.97 -20.75
CA THR A 583 26.95 -11.52 -20.66
C THR A 583 27.37 -10.93 -19.31
N ARG A 584 27.15 -11.65 -18.19
CA ARG A 584 27.66 -11.23 -16.88
C ARG A 584 29.18 -11.20 -16.82
N VAL A 585 29.88 -12.18 -17.38
CA VAL A 585 31.35 -12.19 -17.45
C VAL A 585 31.88 -11.05 -18.32
N GLU A 586 31.27 -10.79 -19.47
CA GLU A 586 31.64 -9.68 -20.37
C GLU A 586 31.47 -8.30 -19.70
N ASN A 587 30.42 -8.14 -18.89
CA ASN A 587 30.17 -6.92 -18.11
C ASN A 587 30.93 -6.87 -16.76
N GLY A 588 31.84 -7.81 -16.49
CA GLY A 588 32.63 -7.83 -15.25
C GLY A 588 31.88 -8.27 -13.97
N MET A 589 30.66 -8.79 -14.11
CA MET A 589 29.76 -9.23 -13.04
C MET A 589 29.62 -10.78 -12.94
N GLY A 590 30.62 -11.51 -13.43
CA GLY A 590 30.64 -12.98 -13.46
C GLY A 590 30.81 -13.58 -12.05
N LEU A 591 30.03 -14.64 -11.75
CA LEU A 591 29.99 -15.27 -10.43
C LEU A 591 31.36 -15.85 -9.99
N LYS A 592 31.71 -15.62 -8.72
CA LYS A 592 32.98 -16.04 -8.10
C LYS A 592 32.98 -17.47 -7.54
N TRP A 593 31.92 -18.24 -7.76
CA TRP A 593 31.77 -19.64 -7.33
C TRP A 593 31.42 -20.57 -8.51
N PRO A 594 31.74 -21.88 -8.42
CA PRO A 594 31.33 -22.85 -9.43
C PRO A 594 29.80 -22.93 -9.54
N ILE A 595 29.33 -23.08 -10.77
CA ILE A 595 27.91 -23.25 -11.10
C ILE A 595 27.69 -24.67 -11.59
N ILE A 596 26.73 -25.36 -10.98
CA ILE A 596 26.29 -26.70 -11.35
C ILE A 596 24.81 -26.72 -11.72
N ILE A 597 24.44 -27.75 -12.46
CA ILE A 597 23.09 -28.01 -12.96
C ILE A 597 22.81 -29.52 -12.87
N ASP A 598 21.54 -29.92 -12.87
CA ASP A 598 21.15 -31.33 -13.02
C ASP A 598 21.76 -31.95 -14.28
N ASP A 599 22.18 -33.22 -14.19
CA ASP A 599 22.61 -34.00 -15.35
C ASP A 599 21.43 -34.59 -16.14
N ILE A 600 20.53 -33.69 -16.55
CA ILE A 600 19.41 -33.94 -17.45
C ILE A 600 19.26 -32.74 -18.38
N GLU A 601 18.85 -32.98 -19.63
CA GLU A 601 18.42 -31.92 -20.55
C GLU A 601 16.88 -31.96 -20.63
N VAL A 602 16.23 -30.80 -20.68
CA VAL A 602 14.78 -30.70 -20.86
C VAL A 602 14.46 -30.82 -22.36
N ASP A 603 13.33 -31.43 -22.71
CA ASP A 603 12.89 -31.53 -24.10
C ASP A 603 12.64 -30.10 -24.67
N PRO A 604 13.26 -29.71 -25.80
CA PRO A 604 13.05 -28.39 -26.40
C PRO A 604 11.58 -28.03 -26.63
N ALA A 605 10.69 -29.01 -26.88
CA ALA A 605 9.26 -28.75 -27.04
C ALA A 605 8.61 -28.13 -25.79
N VAL A 606 9.13 -28.39 -24.59
CA VAL A 606 8.65 -27.79 -23.33
C VAL A 606 9.16 -26.35 -23.14
N LEU A 607 10.23 -25.97 -23.82
CA LEU A 607 10.82 -24.63 -23.71
C LEU A 607 10.13 -23.61 -24.64
N GLU A 608 9.49 -24.06 -25.73
CA GLU A 608 8.89 -23.18 -26.75
C GLU A 608 7.55 -22.55 -26.33
N GLU A 609 6.84 -23.09 -25.32
CA GLU A 609 5.51 -22.61 -24.89
C GLU A 609 5.56 -21.60 -23.70
N ASN A 610 6.74 -21.07 -23.37
CA ASN A 610 7.07 -20.29 -22.15
C ASN A 610 7.04 -21.08 -20.82
N GLU A 611 6.80 -22.41 -20.84
CA GLU A 611 6.80 -23.24 -19.64
C GLU A 611 8.20 -23.48 -19.02
N ALA A 612 9.27 -22.85 -19.52
CA ALA A 612 10.63 -23.02 -19.02
C ALA A 612 10.78 -22.72 -17.51
N VAL A 613 9.99 -21.79 -16.96
CA VAL A 613 9.93 -21.53 -15.51
C VAL A 613 9.28 -22.71 -14.77
N ASP A 614 8.13 -23.19 -15.25
CA ASP A 614 7.40 -24.31 -14.64
C ASP A 614 8.14 -25.65 -14.76
N ALA A 615 8.93 -25.82 -15.83
CA ALA A 615 9.87 -26.93 -15.98
C ALA A 615 11.03 -26.83 -14.97
N SER A 616 11.54 -25.63 -14.69
CA SER A 616 12.59 -25.40 -13.68
C SER A 616 12.14 -25.85 -12.27
N TRP A 617 10.87 -25.62 -11.94
CA TRP A 617 10.24 -26.08 -10.69
C TRP A 617 10.03 -27.61 -10.60
N ARG A 618 10.20 -28.35 -11.70
CA ARG A 618 10.03 -29.82 -11.78
C ARG A 618 11.35 -30.58 -12.01
N MET A 619 12.48 -29.88 -11.93
CA MET A 619 13.81 -30.48 -12.07
C MET A 619 14.13 -31.49 -10.94
N PRO A 620 14.93 -32.54 -11.19
CA PRO A 620 15.23 -33.56 -10.17
C PRO A 620 15.80 -32.98 -8.87
N SER A 621 16.66 -31.98 -8.97
CA SER A 621 17.21 -31.21 -7.85
C SER A 621 16.15 -30.46 -7.03
N THR A 622 15.22 -29.74 -7.68
CA THR A 622 14.17 -28.99 -6.99
C THR A 622 13.12 -29.89 -6.35
N VAL A 623 12.87 -31.07 -6.92
CA VAL A 623 12.03 -32.10 -6.27
C VAL A 623 12.76 -32.77 -5.11
N TYR A 624 14.02 -33.20 -5.28
CA TYR A 624 14.79 -33.93 -4.25
C TYR A 624 15.13 -33.06 -3.03
N CYS A 625 15.50 -31.79 -3.22
CA CYS A 625 15.78 -30.87 -2.12
C CYS A 625 14.52 -30.17 -1.58
N GLY A 626 13.36 -30.41 -2.20
CA GLY A 626 12.08 -29.83 -1.77
C GLY A 626 11.98 -28.31 -1.98
N ILE A 627 12.58 -27.81 -3.05
CA ILE A 627 12.68 -26.38 -3.38
C ILE A 627 11.33 -25.87 -3.91
N SER A 628 10.59 -25.18 -3.04
CA SER A 628 9.29 -24.53 -3.31
C SER A 628 9.39 -23.03 -3.62
N GLY A 629 10.52 -22.39 -3.32
CA GLY A 629 10.87 -21.01 -3.67
C GLY A 629 12.35 -20.92 -4.04
N ILE A 630 12.83 -19.75 -4.50
CA ILE A 630 14.26 -19.41 -4.64
C ILE A 630 14.45 -17.90 -4.36
N PRO A 631 15.63 -17.45 -3.86
CA PRO A 631 16.80 -18.24 -3.53
C PRO A 631 16.59 -19.09 -2.26
N THR A 632 17.06 -20.33 -2.31
CA THR A 632 17.06 -21.27 -1.17
C THR A 632 18.45 -21.85 -1.04
N MET A 633 19.01 -21.83 0.17
CA MET A 633 20.37 -22.28 0.42
C MET A 633 20.39 -23.54 1.27
N ILE A 634 21.28 -24.47 0.94
CA ILE A 634 21.52 -25.69 1.72
C ILE A 634 22.97 -25.66 2.21
N ILE A 635 23.16 -25.79 3.52
CA ILE A 635 24.50 -25.91 4.12
C ILE A 635 24.83 -27.38 4.33
N LEU A 636 25.99 -27.81 3.82
CA LEU A 636 26.59 -29.11 4.11
C LEU A 636 27.66 -29.02 5.20
N ASP A 637 27.82 -30.10 5.97
CA ASP A 637 28.96 -30.35 6.87
C ASP A 637 30.21 -30.86 6.11
N PRO A 638 31.39 -30.93 6.76
CA PRO A 638 32.62 -31.48 6.17
C PRO A 638 32.52 -32.94 5.71
N GLU A 639 31.58 -33.72 6.23
CA GLU A 639 31.29 -35.10 5.85
C GLU A 639 30.42 -35.19 4.57
N GLY A 640 29.76 -34.09 4.18
CA GLY A 640 28.88 -33.98 3.00
C GLY A 640 27.39 -34.21 3.30
N LYS A 641 26.96 -34.13 4.56
CA LYS A 641 25.55 -34.15 4.97
C LYS A 641 24.95 -32.76 5.02
N VAL A 642 23.64 -32.67 4.80
CA VAL A 642 22.88 -31.43 5.00
C VAL A 642 22.72 -31.15 6.50
N LEU A 643 23.19 -29.98 6.93
CA LEU A 643 22.97 -29.42 8.27
C LEU A 643 21.62 -28.71 8.36
N LYS A 644 21.35 -27.80 7.41
CA LYS A 644 20.11 -27.03 7.36
C LYS A 644 19.80 -26.53 5.95
N THR A 645 18.51 -26.31 5.71
CA THR A 645 17.98 -25.53 4.58
C THR A 645 17.61 -24.14 5.08
N ILE A 646 17.81 -23.12 4.24
CA ILE A 646 17.65 -21.69 4.56
C ILE A 646 16.85 -21.06 3.43
N GLN A 647 15.83 -20.27 3.75
CA GLN A 647 15.02 -19.54 2.76
C GLN A 647 15.52 -18.10 2.66
N GLY A 648 15.94 -17.69 1.45
CA GLY A 648 16.62 -16.42 1.21
C GLY A 648 18.09 -16.41 1.62
N ALA A 649 18.81 -15.36 1.22
CA ALA A 649 20.23 -15.18 1.53
C ALA A 649 20.49 -14.46 2.86
N GLN A 650 19.54 -13.64 3.32
CA GLN A 650 19.67 -12.72 4.46
C GLN A 650 19.95 -13.39 5.81
N THR A 651 19.64 -14.68 5.95
CA THR A 651 19.90 -15.47 7.16
C THR A 651 21.22 -16.27 7.07
N LEU A 652 21.87 -16.31 5.91
CA LEU A 652 23.11 -17.10 5.72
C LEU A 652 24.24 -16.62 6.64
N GLU A 653 24.42 -15.30 6.79
CA GLU A 653 25.52 -14.74 7.57
C GLU A 653 25.50 -15.23 9.03
N ALA A 654 24.35 -15.18 9.69
CA ALA A 654 24.18 -15.65 11.06
C ALA A 654 24.51 -17.15 11.24
N GLU A 655 24.17 -17.99 10.25
CA GLU A 655 24.52 -19.42 10.26
C GLU A 655 26.03 -19.62 10.08
N LEU A 656 26.68 -18.83 9.22
CA LEU A 656 28.13 -18.89 9.02
C LEU A 656 28.91 -18.34 10.23
N GLU A 657 28.39 -17.35 10.96
CA GLU A 657 28.96 -16.89 12.23
C GLU A 657 28.81 -17.94 13.34
N ALA A 658 27.66 -18.62 13.41
CA ALA A 658 27.45 -19.74 14.33
C ALA A 658 28.37 -20.95 14.04
N LEU A 659 28.70 -21.19 12.76
CA LEU A 659 29.64 -22.24 12.33
C LEU A 659 31.12 -21.85 12.50
N PHE A 660 31.46 -20.56 12.43
CA PHE A 660 32.85 -20.06 12.50
C PHE A 660 33.06 -18.91 13.50
N PRO A 661 32.73 -19.10 14.80
CA PRO A 661 32.91 -18.06 15.82
C PRO A 661 34.37 -17.61 15.93
N GLU A 662 34.59 -16.32 16.21
CA GLU A 662 35.93 -15.74 16.34
C GLU A 662 36.57 -15.97 17.72
N GLU A 663 37.86 -16.34 17.73
CA GLU A 663 38.66 -16.46 18.95
C GLU A 663 39.02 -15.06 19.47
N LYS A 664 38.36 -14.61 20.56
CA LYS A 664 38.66 -13.32 21.19
C LYS A 664 40.02 -13.36 21.91
N GLU A 665 41.00 -12.60 21.40
CA GLU A 665 42.30 -12.42 22.07
C GLU A 665 42.16 -11.76 23.45
N THR A 666 43.04 -12.12 24.39
CA THR A 666 42.91 -11.77 25.81
C THR A 666 43.83 -10.61 26.23
N PRO A 667 43.31 -9.47 26.74
CA PRO A 667 44.13 -8.39 27.29
C PRO A 667 44.83 -8.76 28.61
N ALA A 668 45.95 -8.09 28.92
CA ALA A 668 46.84 -8.41 30.05
C ALA A 668 46.50 -7.69 31.37
N GLU A 669 47.01 -8.23 32.49
CA GLU A 669 46.69 -7.85 33.87
C GLU A 669 47.13 -6.43 34.32
N SER A 670 46.37 -5.83 35.27
CA SER A 670 46.81 -5.50 36.66
C SER A 670 46.06 -4.28 37.27
N PRO A 671 46.04 -4.06 38.60
CA PRO A 671 45.98 -5.01 39.73
C PRO A 671 44.85 -4.68 40.77
N THR A 672 44.52 -5.63 41.65
CA THR A 672 43.44 -5.56 42.68
C THR A 672 43.78 -4.78 43.97
N PRO A 673 42.74 -4.43 44.77
CA PRO A 673 42.67 -4.94 46.15
C PRO A 673 41.30 -5.53 46.57
N GLU A 674 41.31 -6.35 47.64
CA GLU A 674 40.19 -7.14 48.22
C GLU A 674 39.74 -6.55 49.60
N PRO A 675 38.95 -7.25 50.46
CA PRO A 675 37.63 -7.91 50.35
C PRO A 675 36.58 -7.19 51.27
N THR A 676 35.29 -7.56 51.46
CA THR A 676 34.71 -8.80 52.01
C THR A 676 33.19 -8.94 51.77
N GLU A 677 32.75 -10.16 51.40
CA GLU A 677 31.77 -11.06 52.07
C GLU A 677 30.64 -10.44 52.94
N ASP A 678 29.37 -10.89 52.92
CA ASP A 678 28.54 -11.85 52.14
C ASP A 678 27.05 -11.49 52.52
N SER A 679 25.92 -11.74 51.85
CA SER A 679 25.38 -12.82 50.99
C SER A 679 24.05 -12.32 50.33
N HIS A 680 23.27 -12.98 49.45
CA HIS A 680 23.28 -14.29 48.75
C HIS A 680 22.22 -14.28 47.60
N LEU A 681 22.18 -15.33 46.75
CA LEU A 681 21.06 -15.74 45.84
C LEU A 681 20.47 -14.73 44.80
N ILE A 682 20.63 -15.01 43.50
CA ILE A 682 19.57 -15.19 42.47
C ILE A 682 20.21 -15.66 41.12
N ALA A 683 19.39 -15.90 40.09
CA ALA A 683 19.68 -16.59 38.81
C ALA A 683 20.60 -15.79 37.84
N PRO A 684 21.04 -16.36 36.68
CA PRO A 684 22.12 -15.78 35.87
C PRO A 684 21.67 -14.55 35.03
N PRO A 685 22.59 -13.60 34.75
CA PRO A 685 22.26 -12.35 34.07
C PRO A 685 22.20 -12.47 32.55
N MET A 686 21.44 -11.57 31.93
CA MET A 686 21.52 -11.29 30.48
C MET A 686 22.74 -10.42 30.16
N PHE A 687 23.16 -10.40 28.90
CA PHE A 687 24.27 -9.54 28.45
C PHE A 687 23.82 -8.10 28.21
N GLN A 688 24.64 -7.16 28.66
CA GLN A 688 24.49 -5.71 28.49
C GLN A 688 25.89 -5.10 28.37
N PHE A 689 26.11 -4.15 27.46
CA PHE A 689 27.31 -3.29 27.43
C PHE A 689 27.01 -1.98 26.71
N ALA A 690 27.56 -0.86 27.21
CA ALA A 690 27.30 0.49 26.73
C ALA A 690 28.61 1.28 26.46
N ALA A 691 28.47 2.55 26.07
CA ALA A 691 29.52 3.50 25.62
C ALA A 691 30.54 3.93 26.73
N THR A 692 31.56 4.80 26.55
CA THR A 692 31.78 5.91 25.58
C THR A 692 33.28 6.31 25.41
N THR A 693 33.62 6.86 24.22
CA THR A 693 34.51 8.02 23.87
C THR A 693 35.74 8.47 24.71
N ILE A 694 36.89 8.73 24.03
CA ILE A 694 37.83 9.89 24.25
C ILE A 694 38.46 10.35 22.90
N LEU A 695 38.86 11.63 22.80
CA LEU A 695 39.20 12.41 21.58
C LEU A 695 40.67 12.43 21.07
N GLU A 696 40.78 12.76 19.77
CA GLU A 696 41.81 13.56 19.05
C GLU A 696 43.32 13.17 18.99
N THR A 697 43.82 13.02 17.76
CA THR A 697 44.80 14.01 17.20
C THR A 697 44.80 14.03 15.66
N LEU A 698 44.79 15.22 15.07
CA LEU A 698 44.74 15.52 13.62
C LEU A 698 46.11 15.33 12.91
N PRO A 699 46.22 15.30 11.54
CA PRO A 699 45.20 15.69 10.54
C PRO A 699 45.00 14.78 9.32
N GLY A 700 43.80 14.86 8.70
CA GLY A 700 43.65 14.79 7.23
C GLY A 700 42.61 13.80 6.69
N GLN A 701 41.68 14.35 5.89
CA GLN A 701 40.58 13.68 5.15
C GLN A 701 39.34 13.30 5.98
N VAL A 702 38.19 13.35 5.30
CA VAL A 702 36.82 13.19 5.82
C VAL A 702 36.11 12.29 4.82
N ASP A 703 35.54 11.19 5.28
CA ASP A 703 34.74 10.22 4.53
C ASP A 703 33.62 9.70 5.46
N GLU A 704 32.43 9.40 4.92
CA GLU A 704 31.17 9.28 5.69
C GLU A 704 30.80 7.86 6.20
N PRO A 705 29.83 7.73 7.14
CA PRO A 705 29.56 6.47 7.84
C PRO A 705 28.69 5.44 7.07
N THR A 706 27.78 5.90 6.21
CA THR A 706 26.71 5.06 5.60
C THR A 706 27.24 3.88 4.78
N SER A 707 28.42 4.04 4.15
CA SER A 707 28.99 3.10 3.17
C SER A 707 29.21 1.65 3.67
N LYS A 708 29.06 1.33 4.96
CA LYS A 708 29.30 -0.02 5.51
C LYS A 708 28.06 -0.91 5.66
N LEU A 709 26.84 -0.35 5.74
CA LEU A 709 25.62 -1.11 6.08
C LEU A 709 24.81 -1.61 4.87
N LEU A 710 25.18 -1.18 3.66
CA LEU A 710 24.31 -1.26 2.46
C LEU A 710 24.76 -2.31 1.44
N LYS A 711 25.75 -3.12 1.80
CA LYS A 711 26.39 -4.08 0.92
C LYS A 711 25.66 -5.43 0.96
N GLY A 712 24.94 -5.72 -0.12
CA GLY A 712 24.19 -6.98 -0.28
C GLY A 712 22.76 -6.98 0.28
N ASN A 713 22.23 -5.82 0.67
CA ASN A 713 20.87 -5.70 1.21
C ASN A 713 19.81 -5.84 0.09
N PRO A 714 18.89 -6.82 0.15
CA PRO A 714 17.95 -7.12 -0.94
C PRO A 714 16.81 -6.11 -1.08
N TYR A 715 16.66 -5.17 -0.15
CA TYR A 715 15.69 -4.09 -0.27
C TYR A 715 16.28 -2.81 -0.87
N SER A 716 17.61 -2.67 -0.94
CA SER A 716 18.26 -1.40 -1.29
C SER A 716 17.91 -0.86 -2.68
N ALA A 717 17.48 0.40 -2.72
CA ALA A 717 17.27 1.16 -3.96
C ALA A 717 18.50 1.06 -4.90
N PRO A 718 18.31 0.63 -6.16
CA PRO A 718 19.41 0.51 -7.12
C PRO A 718 20.32 1.74 -7.20
N ALA A 719 21.62 1.48 -7.40
CA ALA A 719 22.60 2.54 -7.55
C ALA A 719 22.37 3.29 -8.87
N GLY A 720 22.19 4.61 -8.78
CA GLY A 720 21.94 5.46 -9.94
C GLY A 720 20.47 5.74 -10.29
N LEU A 721 19.50 5.25 -9.48
CA LEU A 721 18.11 5.74 -9.57
C LEU A 721 18.07 7.27 -9.45
N ASP A 722 17.24 7.91 -10.27
CA ASP A 722 16.96 9.34 -10.19
C ASP A 722 15.98 9.72 -9.07
N LYS A 723 15.70 11.02 -8.92
CA LYS A 723 14.84 11.57 -7.85
C LYS A 723 13.35 11.23 -7.97
N LEU A 724 12.84 10.84 -9.14
CA LEU A 724 11.50 10.28 -9.31
C LEU A 724 11.50 8.78 -9.06
N GLU A 725 12.48 8.05 -9.60
CA GLU A 725 12.62 6.62 -9.38
C GLU A 725 12.85 6.28 -7.89
N LEU A 726 13.58 7.12 -7.15
CA LEU A 726 13.73 7.02 -5.68
C LEU A 726 12.41 7.28 -4.94
N VAL A 727 11.55 8.19 -5.43
CA VAL A 727 10.24 8.47 -4.83
C VAL A 727 9.27 7.31 -5.08
N ASP A 728 9.22 6.78 -6.29
CA ASP A 728 8.38 5.62 -6.63
C ASP A 728 8.84 4.36 -5.88
N TYR A 729 10.16 4.17 -5.74
CA TYR A 729 10.74 3.14 -4.84
C TYR A 729 10.31 3.36 -3.38
N LEU A 730 10.35 4.59 -2.86
CA LEU A 730 9.97 4.85 -1.46
C LEU A 730 8.47 4.58 -1.23
N PHE A 731 7.60 4.87 -2.20
CA PHE A 731 6.18 4.50 -2.14
C PHE A 731 5.98 2.98 -2.21
N ASP A 732 6.64 2.28 -3.14
CA ASP A 732 6.59 0.81 -3.22
C ASP A 732 7.08 0.15 -1.91
N MET A 733 8.03 0.77 -1.20
CA MET A 733 8.45 0.34 0.14
C MET A 733 7.44 0.69 1.25
N GLN A 734 6.77 1.85 1.21
CA GLN A 734 5.69 2.16 2.14
C GLN A 734 4.54 1.15 2.06
N ASP A 735 4.17 0.74 0.84
CA ASP A 735 3.05 -0.19 0.55
C ASP A 735 3.34 -1.66 0.91
N LYS A 736 4.58 -2.03 1.28
CA LYS A 736 4.85 -3.41 1.73
C LYS A 736 4.13 -3.73 3.03
N VAL A 737 3.60 -4.94 3.14
CA VAL A 737 2.96 -5.43 4.37
C VAL A 737 3.93 -5.42 5.57
N LYS A 738 3.41 -5.26 6.80
CA LYS A 738 4.23 -5.18 8.03
C LYS A 738 5.21 -6.36 8.22
N THR A 739 4.89 -7.56 7.71
CA THR A 739 5.77 -8.75 7.74
C THR A 739 6.96 -8.70 6.76
N ILE A 740 7.01 -7.71 5.87
CA ILE A 740 8.17 -7.36 5.05
C ILE A 740 8.91 -6.18 5.68
N ARG A 741 8.19 -5.13 6.11
CA ARG A 741 8.75 -3.93 6.75
C ARG A 741 9.56 -4.21 8.03
N ARG A 742 9.27 -5.31 8.73
CA ARG A 742 9.96 -5.77 9.96
C ARG A 742 11.14 -6.71 9.71
N ARG A 743 11.68 -6.78 8.49
CA ARG A 743 12.82 -7.65 8.15
C ARG A 743 14.15 -6.89 8.22
N PRO A 744 15.26 -7.53 8.64
CA PRO A 744 16.60 -6.91 8.62
C PRO A 744 16.96 -6.35 7.24
N GLY A 745 17.60 -5.18 7.21
CA GLY A 745 17.94 -4.47 5.98
C GLY A 745 16.80 -3.61 5.41
N PHE A 746 15.53 -3.86 5.76
CA PHE A 746 14.42 -3.11 5.16
C PHE A 746 14.46 -1.62 5.54
N ALA A 747 14.61 -1.31 6.82
CA ALA A 747 14.63 0.06 7.31
C ALA A 747 15.89 0.80 6.86
N GLU A 748 17.01 0.10 6.78
CA GLU A 748 18.32 0.58 6.34
C GLU A 748 18.33 0.90 4.84
N ALA A 749 17.65 0.09 4.02
CA ALA A 749 17.44 0.33 2.60
C ALA A 749 16.53 1.54 2.32
N VAL A 750 15.48 1.70 3.12
CA VAL A 750 14.59 2.86 3.04
C VAL A 750 15.29 4.12 3.54
N LEU A 751 16.04 4.04 4.64
CA LEU A 751 16.86 5.13 5.16
C LEU A 751 17.90 5.60 4.13
N GLU A 752 18.64 4.71 3.49
CA GLU A 752 19.61 5.10 2.46
C GLU A 752 18.95 5.73 1.22
N ALA A 753 17.83 5.18 0.75
CA ALA A 753 17.10 5.77 -0.38
C ALA A 753 16.59 7.18 -0.04
N SER A 754 16.08 7.36 1.18
CA SER A 754 15.72 8.67 1.72
C SER A 754 16.94 9.59 1.87
N ASN A 755 18.07 9.12 2.40
CA ASN A 755 19.28 9.93 2.57
C ASN A 755 19.85 10.38 1.22
N ARG A 756 19.88 9.49 0.22
CA ARG A 756 20.21 9.84 -1.17
C ARG A 756 19.29 10.93 -1.72
N LEU A 757 17.99 10.85 -1.43
CA LEU A 757 16.99 11.83 -1.89
C LEU A 757 17.00 13.14 -1.08
N LEU A 758 17.45 13.12 0.18
CA LEU A 758 17.71 14.30 1.03
C LEU A 758 19.03 15.01 0.68
N ALA A 759 20.00 14.29 0.11
CA ALA A 759 21.27 14.83 -0.35
C ALA A 759 21.22 15.39 -1.78
N MET A 760 20.10 15.23 -2.49
CA MET A 760 19.89 15.80 -3.83
C MET A 760 19.43 17.25 -3.73
N GLU A 761 20.36 18.21 -3.87
CA GLU A 761 20.06 19.65 -3.88
C GLU A 761 19.01 20.05 -4.94
N ASP A 762 18.86 19.27 -6.02
CA ASP A 762 17.88 19.44 -7.09
C ASP A 762 16.56 18.66 -6.89
N ALA A 763 16.41 17.94 -5.78
CA ALA A 763 15.16 17.29 -5.41
C ALA A 763 14.18 18.31 -4.82
N SER A 764 12.91 18.22 -5.19
CA SER A 764 11.89 19.16 -4.69
C SER A 764 11.78 19.09 -3.16
N ASP A 765 11.30 20.18 -2.54
CA ASP A 765 10.95 20.17 -1.11
C ASP A 765 9.96 19.06 -0.76
N LYS A 766 9.14 18.59 -1.72
CA LYS A 766 8.28 17.43 -1.49
C LYS A 766 9.05 16.12 -1.39
N PHE A 767 10.07 15.95 -2.22
CA PHE A 767 10.85 14.72 -2.23
C PHE A 767 11.72 14.63 -0.98
N HIS A 768 12.26 15.75 -0.51
CA HIS A 768 12.86 15.87 0.82
C HIS A 768 11.87 15.55 1.96
N VAL A 769 10.64 16.10 1.93
CA VAL A 769 9.61 15.80 2.93
C VAL A 769 9.21 14.32 2.90
N ILE A 770 8.98 13.73 1.73
CA ILE A 770 8.69 12.28 1.58
C ILE A 770 9.87 11.46 2.12
N ALA A 771 11.10 11.81 1.79
CA ALA A 771 12.29 11.12 2.26
C ALA A 771 12.40 11.15 3.79
N ALA A 772 12.29 12.33 4.40
CA ALA A 772 12.31 12.51 5.85
C ALA A 772 11.15 11.77 6.54
N GLU A 773 9.91 11.95 6.08
CA GLU A 773 8.73 11.27 6.65
C GLU A 773 8.84 9.75 6.52
N THR A 774 9.34 9.23 5.40
CA THR A 774 9.50 7.77 5.20
C THR A 774 10.61 7.21 6.08
N ALA A 775 11.77 7.88 6.14
CA ALA A 775 12.91 7.45 6.96
C ALA A 775 12.58 7.50 8.45
N CYS A 776 12.08 8.64 8.95
CA CYS A 776 11.63 8.74 10.33
C CYS A 776 10.50 7.75 10.64
N SER A 777 9.54 7.53 9.73
CA SER A 777 8.45 6.57 9.98
C SER A 777 8.91 5.12 10.03
N ILE A 778 9.88 4.68 9.21
CA ILE A 778 10.35 3.30 9.25
C ILE A 778 11.28 3.05 10.45
N LEU A 779 12.17 4.01 10.76
CA LEU A 779 13.02 3.92 11.94
C LEU A 779 12.19 3.98 13.23
N HIS A 780 11.15 4.80 13.28
CA HIS A 780 10.19 4.84 14.40
C HIS A 780 9.42 3.51 14.56
N GLU A 781 9.04 2.85 13.46
CA GLU A 781 8.46 1.50 13.51
C GLU A 781 9.45 0.48 14.10
N GLN A 782 10.72 0.48 13.69
CA GLN A 782 11.73 -0.46 14.24
C GLN A 782 12.12 -0.13 15.69
N ALA A 783 12.22 1.14 16.05
CA ALA A 783 12.48 1.58 17.42
C ALA A 783 11.32 1.20 18.37
N GLY A 784 10.08 1.25 17.88
CA GLY A 784 8.91 0.70 18.58
C GLY A 784 8.93 -0.84 18.76
N LEU A 785 9.82 -1.54 18.06
CA LEU A 785 10.05 -2.99 18.17
C LEU A 785 11.34 -3.34 18.94
N GLY A 786 11.97 -2.36 19.59
CA GLY A 786 13.17 -2.56 20.41
C GLY A 786 14.48 -2.61 19.64
N ASN A 787 14.54 -2.14 18.39
CA ASN A 787 15.81 -2.03 17.67
C ASN A 787 16.56 -0.75 18.09
N GLU A 788 17.44 -0.87 19.10
CA GLU A 788 18.24 0.24 19.65
C GLU A 788 19.12 0.94 18.61
N GLU A 789 19.72 0.20 17.67
CA GLU A 789 20.59 0.76 16.63
C GLU A 789 19.79 1.66 15.67
N LEU A 790 18.59 1.25 15.28
CA LEU A 790 17.72 2.08 14.44
C LEU A 790 17.03 3.23 15.19
N ASP A 791 16.86 3.13 16.51
CA ASP A 791 16.47 4.28 17.35
C ASP A 791 17.61 5.31 17.48
N ASN A 792 18.87 4.87 17.59
CA ASN A 792 20.03 5.76 17.52
C ASN A 792 20.13 6.46 16.15
N GLN A 793 19.85 5.75 15.06
CA GLN A 793 19.79 6.33 13.71
C GLN A 793 18.59 7.27 13.54
N LEU A 794 17.45 7.03 14.21
CA LEU A 794 16.32 7.97 14.27
C LEU A 794 16.73 9.28 14.93
N VAL A 795 17.44 9.23 16.06
CA VAL A 795 17.98 10.42 16.75
C VAL A 795 18.94 11.17 15.84
N ALA A 796 19.94 10.49 15.27
CA ALA A 796 20.92 11.12 14.39
C ALA A 796 20.29 11.77 13.14
N LEU A 797 19.25 11.15 12.56
CA LEU A 797 18.49 11.72 11.46
C LEU A 797 17.71 12.96 11.90
N VAL A 798 16.98 12.89 13.03
CA VAL A 798 16.20 14.02 13.58
C VAL A 798 17.09 15.21 13.95
N ASP A 799 18.28 14.96 14.50
CA ASP A 799 19.29 15.99 14.75
C ASP A 799 19.77 16.63 13.43
N SER A 800 20.08 15.82 12.40
CA SER A 800 20.50 16.33 11.09
C SER A 800 19.43 17.19 10.39
N LEU A 801 18.15 16.92 10.66
CA LEU A 801 17.00 17.63 10.12
C LEU A 801 16.56 18.84 10.96
N THR A 802 17.20 19.11 12.11
CA THR A 802 16.73 20.12 13.07
C THR A 802 16.80 21.56 12.53
N ASP A 803 17.80 21.88 11.70
CA ASP A 803 17.94 23.19 11.04
C ASP A 803 17.24 23.26 9.66
N ASP A 804 16.49 22.22 9.24
CA ASP A 804 15.82 22.20 7.93
C ASP A 804 14.73 23.31 7.83
N PRO A 805 14.69 24.10 6.75
CA PRO A 805 13.76 25.22 6.62
C PRO A 805 12.29 24.81 6.41
N ARG A 806 12.00 23.54 6.09
CA ARG A 806 10.69 23.04 5.63
C ARG A 806 9.75 22.76 6.81
N GLU A 807 8.53 23.26 6.68
CA GLU A 807 7.55 23.24 7.76
C GLU A 807 7.01 21.85 8.12
N GLN A 808 6.96 20.89 7.20
CA GLN A 808 6.65 19.50 7.55
C GLN A 808 7.81 18.85 8.33
N ILE A 809 9.06 19.06 7.90
CA ILE A 809 10.24 18.46 8.54
C ILE A 809 10.43 18.99 9.96
N LYS A 810 10.25 20.29 10.22
CA LYS A 810 10.25 20.82 11.60
C LYS A 810 9.17 20.20 12.49
N ALA A 811 7.97 19.94 11.95
CA ALA A 811 6.89 19.30 12.71
C ALA A 811 7.19 17.82 13.02
N LEU A 812 7.88 17.13 12.10
CA LEU A 812 8.40 15.77 12.28
C LEU A 812 9.52 15.72 13.32
N VAL A 813 10.47 16.67 13.25
CA VAL A 813 11.54 16.85 14.25
C VAL A 813 10.97 17.13 15.63
N VAL A 814 10.04 18.09 15.76
CA VAL A 814 9.40 18.40 17.06
C VAL A 814 8.66 17.20 17.64
N PHE A 815 7.97 16.40 16.81
CA PHE A 815 7.34 15.15 17.26
C PHE A 815 8.36 14.19 17.90
N HIS A 816 9.48 13.93 17.22
CA HIS A 816 10.52 13.02 17.74
C HIS A 816 11.33 13.62 18.89
N GLN A 817 11.53 14.94 18.94
CA GLN A 817 12.18 15.61 20.08
C GLN A 817 11.32 15.55 21.35
N VAL A 818 10.00 15.72 21.25
CA VAL A 818 9.08 15.53 22.39
C VAL A 818 9.04 14.07 22.83
N GLU A 819 8.98 13.12 21.88
CA GLU A 819 9.03 11.69 22.19
C GLU A 819 10.37 11.28 22.85
N ARG A 820 11.50 11.76 22.33
CA ARG A 820 12.82 11.47 22.90
C ARG A 820 12.98 12.04 24.31
N ARG A 821 12.48 13.27 24.53
CA ARG A 821 12.46 13.89 25.87
C ARG A 821 11.69 13.10 26.92
N ILE A 822 10.64 12.34 26.56
CA ILE A 822 9.92 11.48 27.51
C ILE A 822 10.50 10.06 27.62
N LEU A 823 11.30 9.62 26.65
CA LEU A 823 12.05 8.35 26.70
C LEU A 823 13.34 8.48 27.54
N ASP A 824 14.11 9.56 27.40
CA ASP A 824 15.40 9.75 28.09
C ASP A 824 15.29 10.25 29.54
N ILE A 825 14.09 10.22 30.15
CA ILE A 825 13.88 10.75 31.51
C ILE A 825 14.49 9.92 32.64
N ASP A 826 15.09 8.77 32.33
CA ASP A 826 15.42 7.77 33.34
C ASP A 826 16.49 8.22 34.35
N GLU A 827 17.35 9.17 33.97
CA GLU A 827 18.37 9.79 34.83
C GLU A 827 17.92 11.11 35.50
N LEU A 828 16.68 11.56 35.30
CA LEU A 828 16.18 12.86 35.77
C LEU A 828 15.45 12.80 37.13
N GLU A 829 15.60 13.88 37.90
CA GLU A 829 14.89 14.13 39.15
C GLU A 829 13.41 14.48 38.88
N TRP A 830 12.52 14.15 39.83
CA TRP A 830 11.07 14.26 39.61
C TRP A 830 10.58 15.70 39.32
N GLU A 831 11.29 16.73 39.82
CA GLU A 831 10.97 18.13 39.55
C GLU A 831 11.12 18.50 38.07
N ASP A 832 12.13 17.96 37.37
CA ASP A 832 12.33 18.15 35.94
C ASP A 832 11.39 17.28 35.10
N VAL A 833 11.11 16.05 35.56
CA VAL A 833 10.17 15.12 34.93
C VAL A 833 8.76 15.71 34.82
N VAL A 834 8.29 16.45 35.82
CA VAL A 834 6.99 17.14 35.77
C VAL A 834 6.93 18.15 34.62
N SER A 835 8.00 18.92 34.38
CA SER A 835 8.03 19.87 33.25
C SER A 835 8.03 19.17 31.90
N ILE A 836 8.62 17.97 31.80
CA ILE A 836 8.58 17.16 30.57
C ILE A 836 7.18 16.57 30.36
N LEU A 837 6.50 16.12 31.41
CA LEU A 837 5.11 15.68 31.34
C LEU A 837 4.16 16.83 30.94
N ASP A 838 4.38 18.04 31.44
CA ASP A 838 3.59 19.22 31.03
C ASP A 838 3.78 19.56 29.55
N ASP A 839 5.02 19.68 29.07
CA ASP A 839 5.31 19.92 27.64
C ASP A 839 4.74 18.81 26.74
N THR A 840 4.87 17.54 27.16
CA THR A 840 4.39 16.38 26.40
C THR A 840 2.87 16.32 26.36
N HIS A 841 2.19 16.63 27.47
CA HIS A 841 0.74 16.77 27.54
C HIS A 841 0.24 17.85 26.60
N ASP A 842 0.82 19.04 26.68
CA ASP A 842 0.34 20.19 25.91
C ASP A 842 0.60 19.99 24.41
N TYR A 843 1.75 19.41 24.03
CA TYR A 843 1.99 18.94 22.66
C TYR A 843 0.91 17.95 22.20
N LEU A 844 0.68 16.86 22.94
CA LEU A 844 -0.30 15.82 22.60
C LEU A 844 -1.74 16.38 22.52
N SER A 845 -2.09 17.34 23.36
CA SER A 845 -3.41 17.99 23.36
C SER A 845 -3.72 18.79 22.09
N MET A 846 -2.68 19.18 21.34
CA MET A 846 -2.78 19.89 20.07
C MET A 846 -2.69 18.97 18.84
N GLN A 847 -2.43 17.66 19.01
CA GLN A 847 -2.29 16.70 17.91
C GLN A 847 -3.55 15.87 17.65
N GLU A 848 -3.73 15.45 16.39
CA GLU A 848 -4.64 14.34 16.07
C GLU A 848 -3.97 12.99 16.40
N LEU A 849 -4.34 12.39 17.53
CA LEU A 849 -3.68 11.21 18.09
C LEU A 849 -3.93 9.94 17.27
N LYS A 850 -2.96 9.60 16.42
CA LYS A 850 -2.86 8.39 15.54
C LYS A 850 -1.85 7.36 16.05
N GLU A 851 -1.74 6.21 15.37
CA GLU A 851 -0.88 5.06 15.71
C GLU A 851 0.54 5.42 16.16
N LYS A 852 1.22 6.37 15.47
CA LYS A 852 2.57 6.83 15.85
C LYS A 852 2.70 7.37 17.27
N HIS A 853 1.62 7.80 17.92
CA HIS A 853 1.67 8.31 19.30
C HIS A 853 1.63 7.20 20.36
N LEU A 854 1.53 5.92 19.98
CA LEU A 854 1.50 4.79 20.93
C LEU A 854 2.80 4.68 21.74
N ARG A 855 3.97 4.78 21.10
CA ARG A 855 5.29 4.70 21.76
C ARG A 855 5.41 5.80 22.84
N MET A 856 5.25 7.06 22.43
CA MET A 856 5.15 8.20 23.35
C MET A 856 4.10 8.03 24.47
N ALA A 857 2.90 7.51 24.17
CA ALA A 857 1.86 7.30 25.18
C ALA A 857 2.20 6.21 26.20
N VAL A 858 2.94 5.16 25.80
CA VAL A 858 3.46 4.14 26.72
C VAL A 858 4.62 4.73 27.55
N ALA A 859 5.51 5.52 26.94
CA ALA A 859 6.61 6.20 27.64
C ALA A 859 6.10 7.14 28.75
N VAL A 860 5.12 8.01 28.46
CA VAL A 860 4.43 8.85 29.46
C VAL A 860 3.92 8.02 30.65
N ILE A 861 3.36 6.84 30.39
CA ILE A 861 2.77 5.97 31.41
C ILE A 861 3.85 5.25 32.23
N HIS A 862 4.96 4.86 31.60
CA HIS A 862 6.15 4.40 32.31
C HIS A 862 6.73 5.50 33.21
N THR A 863 6.84 6.72 32.71
CA THR A 863 7.26 7.91 33.47
C THR A 863 6.38 8.15 34.70
N ILE A 864 5.05 8.11 34.55
CA ILE A 864 4.12 8.31 35.69
C ILE A 864 4.33 7.24 36.78
N ASN A 865 4.65 5.99 36.42
CA ASN A 865 4.95 4.94 37.41
C ASN A 865 6.20 5.21 38.25
N ARG A 866 7.17 6.02 37.78
CA ARG A 866 8.42 6.30 38.51
C ARG A 866 8.25 7.18 39.75
N SER A 867 7.17 7.93 39.87
CA SER A 867 6.90 8.72 41.09
C SER A 867 6.59 7.81 42.27
N GLU A 868 7.21 8.03 43.43
CA GLU A 868 6.83 7.33 44.67
C GLU A 868 5.50 7.85 45.25
N ASP A 869 5.10 9.09 44.96
CA ASP A 869 3.88 9.72 45.50
C ASP A 869 2.61 9.26 44.76
N PHE A 870 1.70 8.62 45.49
CA PHE A 870 0.44 8.10 44.95
C PHE A 870 -0.53 9.19 44.49
N GLU A 871 -0.61 10.34 45.16
CA GLU A 871 -1.55 11.41 44.79
C GLU A 871 -1.12 12.03 43.45
N ILE A 872 0.19 12.23 43.26
CA ILE A 872 0.77 12.69 41.99
C ILE A 872 0.54 11.66 40.87
N ARG A 873 0.76 10.35 41.12
CA ARG A 873 0.48 9.31 40.12
C ARG A 873 -0.99 9.29 39.70
N ALA A 874 -1.91 9.37 40.65
CA ALA A 874 -3.35 9.35 40.38
C ALA A 874 -3.80 10.57 39.55
N GLU A 875 -3.28 11.77 39.84
CA GLU A 875 -3.57 12.98 39.08
C GLU A 875 -3.08 12.87 37.62
N GLN A 876 -1.82 12.52 37.40
CA GLN A 876 -1.27 12.40 36.03
C GLN A 876 -1.92 11.25 35.25
N TYR A 877 -2.29 10.14 35.91
CA TYR A 877 -3.06 9.07 35.27
C TYR A 877 -4.46 9.52 34.85
N GLN A 878 -5.16 10.33 35.64
CA GLN A 878 -6.45 10.88 35.22
C GLN A 878 -6.28 11.80 34.01
N ARG A 879 -5.32 12.73 34.07
CA ARG A 879 -4.99 13.71 33.01
C ARG A 879 -4.70 13.04 31.66
N PHE A 880 -3.65 12.19 31.60
CA PHE A 880 -3.27 11.53 30.36
C PHE A 880 -4.25 10.41 29.96
N GLY A 881 -4.86 9.73 30.94
CA GLY A 881 -5.88 8.73 30.70
C GLY A 881 -7.10 9.32 29.97
N GLU A 882 -7.58 10.50 30.38
CA GLU A 882 -8.68 11.21 29.71
C GLU A 882 -8.29 11.69 28.31
N LEU A 883 -7.10 12.29 28.15
CA LEU A 883 -6.54 12.72 26.86
C LEU A 883 -6.49 11.55 25.85
N PHE A 884 -5.94 10.41 26.26
CA PHE A 884 -5.90 9.20 25.44
C PHE A 884 -7.30 8.60 25.21
N ALA A 885 -8.18 8.60 26.21
CA ALA A 885 -9.55 8.08 26.11
C ALA A 885 -10.45 8.84 25.13
N GLY A 886 -10.15 10.13 24.92
CA GLY A 886 -10.81 11.01 23.95
C GLY A 886 -10.33 10.87 22.50
N SER A 887 -9.26 10.11 22.24
CA SER A 887 -8.73 9.88 20.89
C SER A 887 -9.76 9.22 19.95
N SER A 888 -9.75 9.63 18.68
CA SER A 888 -10.45 8.95 17.58
C SER A 888 -9.86 7.58 17.25
N PHE A 889 -8.57 7.36 17.55
CA PHE A 889 -7.85 6.13 17.27
C PHE A 889 -8.15 5.06 18.34
N LYS A 890 -8.97 4.07 17.94
CA LYS A 890 -9.58 3.06 18.83
C LYS A 890 -8.60 2.37 19.80
N ARG A 891 -7.36 2.09 19.39
CA ARG A 891 -6.35 1.41 20.23
C ARG A 891 -5.90 2.28 21.41
N LEU A 892 -5.56 3.54 21.14
CA LEU A 892 -5.20 4.53 22.17
C LEU A 892 -6.42 4.91 23.03
N ALA A 893 -7.60 5.04 22.42
CA ALA A 893 -8.85 5.28 23.13
C ALA A 893 -9.21 4.15 24.13
N LYS A 894 -8.90 2.90 23.79
CA LYS A 894 -9.05 1.73 24.70
C LYS A 894 -8.00 1.75 25.81
N TYR A 895 -6.76 2.13 25.49
CA TYR A 895 -5.65 2.27 26.45
C TYR A 895 -5.95 3.35 27.50
N GLY A 896 -6.29 4.58 27.09
CA GLY A 896 -6.69 5.66 27.99
C GLY A 896 -7.84 5.29 28.93
N LYS A 897 -8.88 4.63 28.41
CA LYS A 897 -10.01 4.12 29.23
C LYS A 897 -9.60 3.06 30.24
N SER A 898 -8.54 2.29 29.98
CA SER A 898 -7.97 1.36 30.97
C SER A 898 -7.17 2.08 32.06
N ILE A 899 -6.44 3.15 31.71
CA ILE A 899 -5.67 3.99 32.63
C ILE A 899 -6.60 4.73 33.62
N VAL A 900 -7.61 5.45 33.11
CA VAL A 900 -8.62 6.14 33.95
C VAL A 900 -9.32 5.14 34.89
N LYS A 901 -9.63 3.95 34.39
CA LYS A 901 -10.21 2.89 35.23
C LYS A 901 -9.25 2.43 36.33
N ALA A 902 -7.97 2.20 36.02
CA ALA A 902 -6.97 1.78 37.01
C ALA A 902 -6.76 2.83 38.11
N ALA A 903 -6.62 4.11 37.74
CA ALA A 903 -6.47 5.23 38.67
C ALA A 903 -7.61 5.31 39.72
N SER A 904 -8.82 4.89 39.33
CA SER A 904 -10.02 5.00 40.17
C SER A 904 -10.17 3.95 41.29
N GLN A 905 -9.29 2.94 41.42
CA GLN A 905 -9.61 1.73 42.20
C GLN A 905 -8.89 1.54 43.56
N THR A 906 -7.56 1.63 43.70
CA THR A 906 -6.87 1.58 45.02
C THR A 906 -5.40 2.06 44.98
N PRO A 907 -4.76 2.38 46.13
CA PRO A 907 -3.35 2.80 46.18
C PRO A 907 -2.30 1.76 45.79
N GLU A 908 -2.61 0.47 45.90
CA GLU A 908 -1.72 -0.66 45.55
C GLU A 908 -1.64 -0.91 44.02
N ALA A 909 -1.84 0.14 43.20
CA ALA A 909 -1.97 0.07 41.75
C ALA A 909 -0.65 -0.19 40.97
N THR A 910 0.42 -0.62 41.64
CA THR A 910 1.72 -0.94 41.03
C THR A 910 1.69 -2.12 40.05
N GLU A 911 0.61 -2.91 40.03
CA GLU A 911 0.44 -4.05 39.10
C GLU A 911 -0.34 -3.71 37.80
N LEU A 912 -0.97 -2.52 37.70
CA LEU A 912 -2.09 -2.32 36.76
C LEU A 912 -1.77 -1.62 35.43
N VAL A 913 -0.64 -0.92 35.30
CA VAL A 913 -0.26 -0.24 34.06
C VAL A 913 1.25 -0.39 33.87
N GLY A 914 1.70 -1.09 32.82
CA GLY A 914 3.10 -1.46 32.67
C GLY A 914 3.37 -2.85 32.09
N LYS A 915 2.34 -3.64 31.74
CA LYS A 915 2.53 -4.63 30.68
C LYS A 915 2.78 -3.89 29.37
N GLU A 916 3.81 -4.31 28.65
CA GLU A 916 4.11 -3.83 27.31
C GLU A 916 2.88 -3.98 26.42
N VAL A 917 2.54 -2.91 25.70
CA VAL A 917 1.68 -3.01 24.52
C VAL A 917 2.63 -3.29 23.37
N GLU A 918 2.78 -4.57 22.97
CA GLU A 918 3.50 -4.95 21.75
C GLU A 918 3.04 -4.06 20.60
N ILE A 919 3.95 -3.30 19.95
CA ILE A 919 3.57 -2.20 19.05
C ILE A 919 3.06 -2.72 17.68
#